data_AF-A0A2E0YYR1-F1
#
_entry.id   AF-A0A2E0YYR1-F1
#
_cell.length_a   1.000
_cell.length_b   1.000
_cell.length_c   1.000
_cell.angle_alpha   90.00
_cell.angle_beta   90.00
_cell.angle_gamma   90.00
#
_symmetry.space_group_name_H-M   'P 1'
#
loop_
_entity.id
_entity.type
_entity.pdbx_description
1 polymer ?
#
loop_
_entity_poly.entity_id
_entity_poly.type
_entity_poly.pdbx_seq_one_letter_code
_entity_poly.pdbx_strand_id
1 'polypeptide(L)'
;MTATRYLIPGFLLTLAAHGKVSLPQLPKHIRRPLPERLAIIDEFCAGYSGSNAELAEAISARFDAPHNRVMRFIEGLEAAGYLCSGAAPQPVDAPPTSAAQVGDEALYLPTPTSVMASAGHYLWYSHGGELLAVLSLAETHAAVQFCRPATADEAWARYVENIPGERLARDAFDALLSRLVGAGALLPAPPEAYREDVAETPVVDPYDRRAMVQASVDERVAEHDEQQGDAKRTEVVPVNVSANTTPAGLGFVMAYAMEYEGGALLDKYSFVPLFLADEARLIERAARPGIFLFSNYLWTVEENLRLSAAIKAVSPASITIHGGPSTPKYDRDSDEFFADNPHVDITVKGEGELTFAEVLKALDPDNLGDLERLRDVEGVIYRSGQGVVRTGNRDRIADLNTIPSPYLTGMFDPFGASRAGAILESNRGCPFGCTFCDWGSATLSRVRRFDIDRVFAEIEWCAKNKIQTASFADANFGMLERDVSIAEKIAEMKRTYGYPKTVATNYAKNNVKHLRKIIEILADVEILTEGVVSLQSMDETTLKVIDRSNIKLDKYNDLTTEFRQAHLPLAADIMMGLPGSTPRSFFNDLQECTDRDVRVRANPTLLLTNSPMNDPEYRKKYGIVARPGDIVQETASYTRQEWDDMNELRVAFNLFDNWGVLRYVGRFVRSVTGMGEVAFYDALRREALRDPENWPFVATTLKTLEQNMAPPGSWGLFINEVRRFLVDKLSIADDSALRTTLAVQLAHLPAPARRFPEVLQLEHDFAAWQNLIFAAREGGHKGDWEKHVPSLSEFGPATLTVKDPNEVCRVDLGKPMGVMAYAMRNWEMDSSVARPSLGAVS
;
A
#
# COMPACT_ATOMS: atom_id res chain seq x y z
N MET A 1 3.60 47.01 11.02
CA MET A 1 4.66 46.00 10.85
C MET A 1 3.96 44.72 10.45
N THR A 2 4.20 44.25 9.23
CA THR A 2 3.78 42.91 8.79
C THR A 2 4.42 41.88 9.72
N ALA A 3 3.64 40.91 10.20
CA ALA A 3 4.18 39.83 11.01
C ALA A 3 5.15 39.01 10.16
N THR A 4 6.34 38.69 10.69
CA THR A 4 7.30 37.85 10.00
C THR A 4 6.69 36.47 9.79
N ARG A 5 6.72 36.00 8.54
CA ARG A 5 6.26 34.68 8.14
C ARG A 5 7.43 33.72 8.08
N TYR A 6 7.25 32.50 8.59
CA TYR A 6 8.32 31.52 8.61
C TYR A 6 7.79 30.10 8.43
N LEU A 7 8.67 29.16 8.07
CA LEU A 7 8.32 27.74 7.99
C LEU A 7 8.04 27.18 9.38
N ILE A 8 6.98 26.37 9.49
CA ILE A 8 6.68 25.67 10.73
C ILE A 8 7.89 24.84 11.22
N PRO A 9 8.17 24.80 12.54
CA PRO A 9 9.20 23.93 13.07
C PRO A 9 9.02 22.47 12.61
N GLY A 10 10.12 21.78 12.36
CA GLY A 10 10.09 20.40 11.83
C GLY A 10 9.86 20.28 10.32
N PHE A 11 9.89 21.39 9.55
CA PHE A 11 9.86 21.34 8.09
C PHE A 11 11.15 20.71 7.54
N LEU A 12 11.01 19.65 6.73
CA LEU A 12 12.15 18.83 6.30
C LEU A 12 12.57 19.10 4.86
N LEU A 13 13.86 19.06 4.63
CA LEU A 13 14.48 18.91 3.31
C LEU A 13 15.18 17.55 3.28
N THR A 14 14.81 16.67 2.35
CA THR A 14 15.36 15.30 2.28
C THR A 14 16.28 15.13 1.08
N LEU A 15 17.52 14.76 1.39
CA LEU A 15 18.58 14.35 0.47
C LEU A 15 18.33 12.88 0.12
N ALA A 16 17.92 12.63 -1.12
CA ALA A 16 17.54 11.32 -1.61
C ALA A 16 18.56 10.78 -2.62
N ALA A 17 18.50 9.47 -2.84
CA ALA A 17 19.34 8.79 -3.82
C ALA A 17 19.32 9.48 -5.19
N HIS A 18 20.44 9.34 -5.92
CA HIS A 18 20.67 9.96 -7.23
C HIS A 18 20.83 11.49 -7.24
N GLY A 19 21.23 12.10 -6.13
CA GLY A 19 21.54 13.53 -6.09
C GLY A 19 20.31 14.42 -6.15
N LYS A 20 19.20 13.99 -5.52
CA LYS A 20 17.93 14.72 -5.57
C LYS A 20 17.58 15.27 -4.19
N VAL A 21 17.02 16.47 -4.19
CA VAL A 21 16.38 17.07 -3.02
C VAL A 21 14.88 16.86 -3.11
N SER A 22 14.23 16.58 -1.98
CA SER A 22 12.78 16.43 -1.90
C SER A 22 12.21 17.04 -0.63
N LEU A 23 10.93 17.41 -0.68
CA LEU A 23 10.15 17.95 0.43
C LEU A 23 9.11 16.89 0.83
N PRO A 24 9.45 15.94 1.72
CA PRO A 24 8.63 14.74 1.96
C PRO A 24 7.22 15.08 2.47
N GLN A 25 7.05 16.20 3.16
CA GLN A 25 5.77 16.71 3.64
C GLN A 25 4.84 17.28 2.56
N LEU A 26 5.33 17.44 1.32
CA LEU A 26 4.52 17.94 0.22
C LEU A 26 3.98 16.80 -0.66
N PRO A 27 2.81 17.00 -1.32
CA PRO A 27 2.23 16.04 -2.25
C PRO A 27 3.20 15.58 -3.36
N LYS A 28 3.07 14.32 -3.80
CA LYS A 28 3.99 13.66 -4.76
C LYS A 28 4.31 14.48 -6.02
N HIS A 29 3.33 15.20 -6.58
CA HIS A 29 3.49 15.98 -7.81
C HIS A 29 4.29 17.29 -7.62
N ILE A 30 4.50 17.74 -6.38
CA ILE A 30 5.33 18.92 -6.04
C ILE A 30 6.46 18.62 -5.04
N ARG A 31 6.55 17.38 -4.54
CA ARG A 31 7.58 16.91 -3.61
C ARG A 31 9.00 17.09 -4.13
N ARG A 32 9.22 17.02 -5.44
CA ARG A 32 10.49 17.40 -6.07
C ARG A 32 10.43 18.89 -6.39
N PRO A 33 11.13 19.75 -5.63
CA PRO A 33 11.01 21.18 -5.82
C PRO A 33 11.81 21.63 -7.05
N LEU A 34 11.26 22.62 -7.76
CA LEU A 34 11.98 23.39 -8.75
C LEU A 34 12.89 24.42 -8.04
N PRO A 35 13.92 24.98 -8.69
CA PRO A 35 14.82 25.96 -8.06
C PRO A 35 14.09 27.14 -7.41
N GLU A 36 13.08 27.69 -8.07
CA GLU A 36 12.27 28.79 -7.54
C GLU A 36 11.48 28.39 -6.28
N ARG A 37 11.07 27.12 -6.17
CA ARG A 37 10.37 26.61 -4.99
C ARG A 37 11.31 26.45 -3.80
N LEU A 38 12.53 25.97 -4.04
CA LEU A 38 13.56 25.90 -2.99
C LEU A 38 13.91 27.29 -2.47
N ALA A 39 14.04 28.29 -3.34
CA ALA A 39 14.29 29.67 -2.92
C ALA A 39 13.15 30.23 -2.05
N ILE A 40 11.89 29.92 -2.37
CA ILE A 40 10.74 30.30 -1.52
C ILE A 40 10.84 29.65 -0.13
N ILE A 41 11.17 28.36 -0.08
CA ILE A 41 11.39 27.63 1.19
C ILE A 41 12.53 28.29 1.98
N ASP A 42 13.62 28.68 1.32
CA ASP A 42 14.77 29.33 1.95
C ASP A 42 14.43 30.69 2.57
N GLU A 43 13.69 31.52 1.84
CA GLU A 43 13.21 32.83 2.32
C GLU A 43 12.30 32.69 3.54
N PHE A 44 11.37 31.73 3.53
CA PHE A 44 10.54 31.45 4.70
C PHE A 44 11.33 30.75 5.82
N CYS A 45 12.38 29.99 5.52
CA CYS A 45 13.28 29.43 6.52
C CYS A 45 13.99 30.54 7.29
N ALA A 46 14.42 31.61 6.59
CA ALA A 46 15.09 32.78 7.18
C ALA A 46 14.13 33.71 7.96
N GLY A 47 12.83 33.63 7.69
CA GLY A 47 11.82 34.51 8.28
C GLY A 47 11.59 35.74 7.39
N TYR A 48 10.57 35.64 6.54
CA TYR A 48 10.24 36.67 5.56
C TYR A 48 9.28 37.71 6.11
N SER A 49 9.65 38.99 6.07
CA SER A 49 8.87 40.09 6.66
C SER A 49 8.04 40.89 5.64
N GLY A 50 8.19 40.62 4.34
CA GLY A 50 7.37 41.21 3.28
C GLY A 50 6.04 40.50 3.08
N SER A 51 5.29 40.90 2.06
CA SER A 51 4.06 40.23 1.62
C SER A 51 4.35 39.06 0.67
N ASN A 52 3.47 38.05 0.64
CA ASN A 52 3.60 36.93 -0.29
C ASN A 52 3.70 37.38 -1.76
N ALA A 53 3.04 38.48 -2.13
CA ALA A 53 3.07 39.04 -3.49
C ALA A 53 4.44 39.62 -3.83
N GLU A 54 5.06 40.37 -2.92
CA GLU A 54 6.42 40.91 -3.10
C GLU A 54 7.45 39.77 -3.22
N LEU A 55 7.33 38.73 -2.39
CA LEU A 55 8.18 37.55 -2.50
C LEU A 55 7.99 36.86 -3.86
N ALA A 56 6.75 36.67 -4.29
CA ALA A 56 6.46 36.02 -5.55
C ALA A 56 6.99 36.81 -6.75
N GLU A 57 6.87 38.13 -6.74
CA GLU A 57 7.45 39.01 -7.77
C GLU A 57 8.98 38.88 -7.82
N ALA A 58 9.64 38.96 -6.66
CA ALA A 58 11.09 38.83 -6.56
C ALA A 58 11.60 37.46 -7.06
N ILE A 59 10.96 36.36 -6.64
CA ILE A 59 11.32 35.01 -7.06
C ILE A 59 11.02 34.79 -8.55
N SER A 60 9.88 35.29 -9.04
CA SER A 60 9.53 35.20 -10.47
C SER A 60 10.56 35.90 -11.34
N ALA A 61 11.00 37.09 -10.94
CA ALA A 61 12.04 37.84 -11.63
C ALA A 61 13.41 37.14 -11.56
N ARG A 62 13.76 36.56 -10.41
CA ARG A 62 15.05 35.86 -10.19
C ARG A 62 15.19 34.60 -11.06
N PHE A 63 14.11 33.86 -11.28
CA PHE A 63 14.14 32.54 -11.94
C PHE A 63 13.39 32.47 -13.28
N ASP A 64 12.90 33.60 -13.81
CA ASP A 64 12.02 33.66 -15.00
C ASP A 64 10.81 32.70 -14.89
N ALA A 65 10.25 32.59 -13.68
CA ALA A 65 9.15 31.69 -13.38
C ALA A 65 7.79 32.41 -13.50
N PRO A 66 6.73 31.75 -13.99
CA PRO A 66 5.40 32.37 -14.04
C PRO A 66 4.90 32.77 -12.65
N HIS A 67 4.59 34.05 -12.46
CA HIS A 67 4.15 34.61 -11.17
C HIS A 67 2.99 33.84 -10.52
N ASN A 68 2.00 33.44 -11.32
CA ASN A 68 0.87 32.65 -10.85
C ASN A 68 1.27 31.27 -10.30
N ARG A 69 2.33 30.64 -10.84
CA ARG A 69 2.86 29.35 -10.37
C ARG A 69 3.55 29.50 -9.02
N VAL A 70 4.34 30.57 -8.88
CA VAL A 70 5.03 30.92 -7.63
C VAL A 70 4.02 31.21 -6.53
N MET A 71 3.03 32.07 -6.80
CA MET A 71 1.96 32.40 -5.86
C MET A 71 1.18 31.17 -5.40
N ARG A 72 0.74 30.30 -6.33
CA ARG A 72 0.02 29.06 -5.97
C ARG A 72 0.84 28.14 -5.06
N PHE A 73 2.16 28.12 -5.20
CA PHE A 73 3.01 27.33 -4.32
C PHE A 73 3.03 27.90 -2.91
N ILE A 74 3.18 29.22 -2.76
CA ILE A 74 3.13 29.90 -1.45
C ILE A 74 1.76 29.70 -0.79
N GLU A 75 0.67 29.92 -1.53
CA GLU A 75 -0.70 29.69 -1.06
C GLU A 75 -0.92 28.22 -0.65
N GLY A 76 -0.32 27.28 -1.38
CA GLY A 76 -0.37 25.86 -1.04
C GLY A 76 0.35 25.52 0.27
N LEU A 77 1.50 26.15 0.56
CA LEU A 77 2.19 25.99 1.84
C LEU A 77 1.35 26.54 3.00
N GLU A 78 0.73 27.70 2.80
CA GLU A 78 -0.17 28.33 3.77
C GLU A 78 -1.41 27.47 4.04
N ALA A 79 -2.10 27.01 2.99
CA ALA A 79 -3.29 26.17 3.10
C ALA A 79 -2.99 24.81 3.76
N ALA A 80 -1.77 24.29 3.59
CA ALA A 80 -1.32 23.07 4.24
C ALA A 80 -0.82 23.28 5.68
N GLY A 81 -0.81 24.53 6.18
CA GLY A 81 -0.37 24.86 7.54
C GLY A 81 1.14 24.77 7.75
N TYR A 82 1.94 24.98 6.70
CA TYR A 82 3.41 24.98 6.80
C TYR A 82 4.02 26.38 7.00
N LEU A 83 3.19 27.44 7.00
CA LEU A 83 3.63 28.81 7.26
C LEU A 83 3.02 29.34 8.55
N CYS A 84 3.88 29.75 9.48
CA CYS A 84 3.52 30.40 10.73
C CYS A 84 3.70 31.92 10.61
N SER A 85 3.13 32.68 11.56
CA SER A 85 3.28 34.14 11.65
C SER A 85 3.63 34.52 13.09
N GLY A 86 4.70 35.27 13.30
CA GLY A 86 5.13 35.63 14.65
C GLY A 86 6.60 36.04 14.74
N ALA A 87 7.22 35.75 15.88
CA ALA A 87 8.66 35.90 16.06
C ALA A 87 9.38 34.78 15.29
N ALA A 88 10.37 35.14 14.47
CA ALA A 88 11.17 34.16 13.74
C ALA A 88 11.91 33.20 14.71
N PRO A 89 12.13 31.94 14.30
CA PRO A 89 12.95 30.99 15.06
C PRO A 89 14.34 31.56 15.35
N GLN A 90 14.87 31.26 16.53
CA GLN A 90 16.22 31.69 16.89
C GLN A 90 17.26 30.85 16.12
N PRO A 91 18.38 31.45 15.67
CA PRO A 91 19.50 30.71 15.11
C PRO A 91 20.02 29.65 16.08
N VAL A 92 20.45 28.51 15.52
CA VAL A 92 21.08 27.42 16.28
C VAL A 92 22.59 27.51 16.07
N ASP A 93 23.35 27.49 17.16
CA ASP A 93 24.81 27.53 17.10
C ASP A 93 25.35 26.28 16.38
N ALA A 94 26.35 26.50 15.52
CA ALA A 94 27.03 25.41 14.85
C ALA A 94 27.76 24.53 15.88
N PRO A 95 27.75 23.19 15.69
CA PRO A 95 28.50 22.30 16.57
C PRO A 95 30.01 22.59 16.47
N PRO A 96 30.80 22.29 17.51
CA PRO A 96 32.26 22.44 17.47
C PRO A 96 32.85 21.68 16.27
N THR A 97 33.64 22.35 15.44
CA THR A 97 34.17 21.77 14.20
C THR A 97 35.22 20.69 14.50
N SER A 98 34.90 19.42 14.25
CA SER A 98 35.86 18.31 14.26
C SER A 98 36.50 18.11 12.88
N ALA A 99 37.11 19.14 12.29
CA ALA A 99 37.64 19.08 10.92
C ALA A 99 38.56 17.86 10.70
N ALA A 100 38.23 17.03 9.71
CA ALA A 100 39.01 15.87 9.32
C ALA A 100 39.71 16.09 7.97
N GLN A 101 40.84 15.42 7.76
CA GLN A 101 41.50 15.42 6.46
C GLN A 101 40.68 14.60 5.46
N VAL A 102 40.39 15.19 4.30
CA VAL A 102 39.71 14.52 3.18
C VAL A 102 40.78 14.04 2.20
N GLY A 103 40.83 12.73 1.94
CA GLY A 103 41.74 12.16 0.94
C GLY A 103 41.10 12.05 -0.45
N ASP A 104 41.75 11.28 -1.33
CA ASP A 104 41.30 11.05 -2.71
C ASP A 104 40.26 9.92 -2.80
N GLU A 105 39.87 9.30 -1.68
CA GLU A 105 38.84 8.27 -1.65
C GLU A 105 37.46 8.81 -2.04
N ALA A 106 36.64 7.92 -2.60
CA ALA A 106 35.24 8.23 -2.83
C ALA A 106 34.51 8.34 -1.49
N LEU A 107 33.79 9.44 -1.29
CA LEU A 107 32.90 9.68 -0.15
C LEU A 107 31.45 9.46 -0.57
N TYR A 108 30.59 9.14 0.40
CA TYR A 108 29.16 9.07 0.19
C TYR A 108 28.37 9.64 1.37
N LEU A 109 27.17 10.11 1.05
CA LEU A 109 26.14 10.55 1.96
C LEU A 109 25.09 9.42 2.07
N PRO A 110 24.87 8.84 3.26
CA PRO A 110 23.82 7.85 3.48
C PRO A 110 22.43 8.44 3.16
N THR A 111 21.66 7.80 2.29
CA THR A 111 20.32 8.28 1.90
C THR A 111 19.22 7.27 2.25
N PRO A 112 17.96 7.73 2.43
CA PRO A 112 17.55 9.14 2.52
C PRO A 112 17.98 9.79 3.84
N THR A 113 18.47 11.02 3.78
CA THR A 113 18.77 11.82 4.98
C THR A 113 17.95 13.11 4.95
N SER A 114 17.24 13.39 6.04
CA SER A 114 16.45 14.60 6.19
C SER A 114 17.17 15.62 7.07
N VAL A 115 17.23 16.87 6.61
CA VAL A 115 17.71 18.02 7.37
C VAL A 115 16.52 18.95 7.68
N MET A 116 16.56 19.61 8.83
CA MET A 116 15.45 20.45 9.31
C MET A 116 15.70 21.92 8.95
N ALA A 117 14.74 22.54 8.28
CA ALA A 117 14.77 23.97 8.00
C ALA A 117 14.48 24.76 9.29
N SER A 118 15.39 25.66 9.69
CA SER A 118 15.23 26.54 10.84
C SER A 118 16.15 27.75 10.75
N ALA A 119 15.62 28.94 10.98
CA ALA A 119 16.38 30.19 11.11
C ALA A 119 17.41 30.42 9.98
N GLY A 120 16.99 30.23 8.73
CA GLY A 120 17.80 30.42 7.53
C GLY A 120 18.84 29.33 7.26
N HIS A 121 18.78 28.23 8.02
CA HIS A 121 19.72 27.12 7.91
C HIS A 121 19.00 25.77 7.86
N TYR A 122 19.75 24.75 7.45
CA TYR A 122 19.33 23.36 7.39
C TYR A 122 20.15 22.55 8.39
N LEU A 123 19.48 22.11 9.45
CA LEU A 123 20.08 21.45 10.59
C LEU A 123 20.11 19.94 10.36
N TRP A 124 21.29 19.35 10.37
CA TRP A 124 21.49 17.92 10.20
C TRP A 124 21.81 17.28 11.55
N TYR A 125 20.93 16.38 12.00
CA TYR A 125 21.09 15.65 13.25
C TYR A 125 21.44 14.18 13.03
N SER A 126 22.12 13.56 13.99
CA SER A 126 22.35 12.13 14.04
C SER A 126 21.08 11.37 14.43
N HIS A 127 21.12 10.03 14.30
CA HIS A 127 20.06 9.15 14.84
C HIS A 127 19.76 9.44 16.31
N GLY A 128 20.80 9.67 17.12
CA GLY A 128 20.70 9.96 18.55
C GLY A 128 20.25 11.39 18.90
N GLY A 129 20.11 12.27 17.92
CA GLY A 129 19.67 13.66 18.14
C GLY A 129 20.81 14.67 18.36
N GLU A 130 22.06 14.28 18.07
CA GLU A 130 23.21 15.19 18.11
C GLU A 130 23.26 16.03 16.85
N LEU A 131 23.48 17.35 16.97
CA LEU A 131 23.62 18.23 15.81
C LEU A 131 24.97 17.98 15.14
N LEU A 132 24.95 17.43 13.93
CA LEU A 132 26.15 17.11 13.13
C LEU A 132 26.61 18.31 12.30
N ALA A 133 25.67 19.03 11.69
CA ALA A 133 25.99 20.17 10.85
C ALA A 133 24.85 21.19 10.78
N VAL A 134 25.23 22.45 10.67
CA VAL A 134 24.37 23.57 10.24
C VAL A 134 24.78 23.92 8.83
N LEU A 135 23.85 23.87 7.89
CA LEU A 135 24.11 24.09 6.46
C LEU A 135 23.32 25.28 5.94
N SER A 136 23.93 26.08 5.07
CA SER A 136 23.20 26.96 4.16
C SER A 136 22.53 26.16 3.04
N LEU A 137 21.66 26.80 2.24
CA LEU A 137 21.10 26.17 1.05
C LEU A 137 22.19 25.75 0.05
N ALA A 138 23.20 26.61 -0.15
CA ALA A 138 24.32 26.33 -1.05
C ALA A 138 25.15 25.11 -0.61
N GLU A 139 25.43 25.01 0.70
CA GLU A 139 26.09 23.83 1.28
C GLU A 139 25.22 22.58 1.21
N THR A 140 23.90 22.72 1.36
CA THR A 140 22.98 21.60 1.18
C THR A 140 23.03 21.07 -0.26
N HIS A 141 23.01 21.95 -1.27
CA HIS A 141 23.18 21.55 -2.67
C HIS A 141 24.55 20.90 -2.96
N ALA A 142 25.61 21.33 -2.27
CA ALA A 142 26.92 20.70 -2.35
C ALA A 142 26.92 19.29 -1.75
N ALA A 143 26.33 19.11 -0.56
CA ALA A 143 26.23 17.81 0.11
C ALA A 143 25.44 16.77 -0.72
N VAL A 144 24.41 17.21 -1.46
CA VAL A 144 23.61 16.35 -2.37
C VAL A 144 24.47 15.64 -3.40
N GLN A 145 25.60 16.21 -3.80
CA GLN A 145 26.49 15.59 -4.79
C GLN A 145 27.10 14.26 -4.31
N PHE A 146 27.09 14.01 -3.00
CA PHE A 146 27.57 12.77 -2.38
C PHE A 146 26.46 11.73 -2.14
N CYS A 147 25.22 12.02 -2.52
CA CYS A 147 24.16 10.99 -2.57
C CYS A 147 24.47 9.88 -3.59
N ARG A 148 25.52 10.08 -4.41
CA ARG A 148 26.23 9.05 -5.16
C ARG A 148 27.69 9.08 -4.71
N PRO A 149 28.34 7.93 -4.49
CA PRO A 149 29.77 7.89 -4.21
C PRO A 149 30.56 8.73 -5.22
N ALA A 150 31.44 9.58 -4.71
CA ALA A 150 32.33 10.40 -5.53
C ALA A 150 33.52 10.90 -4.74
N THR A 151 34.62 11.12 -5.44
CA THR A 151 35.73 11.91 -4.91
C THR A 151 35.33 13.39 -4.79
N ALA A 152 36.11 14.17 -4.04
CA ALA A 152 35.87 15.61 -3.88
C ALA A 152 35.81 16.34 -5.24
N ASP A 153 36.71 15.99 -6.18
CA ASP A 153 36.78 16.61 -7.50
C ASP A 153 35.61 16.25 -8.41
N GLU A 154 35.18 14.97 -8.40
CA GLU A 154 34.00 14.54 -9.15
C GLU A 154 32.74 15.23 -8.65
N ALA A 155 32.56 15.29 -7.33
CA ALA A 155 31.42 15.97 -6.72
C ALA A 155 31.44 17.48 -7.02
N TRP A 156 32.61 18.12 -6.98
CA TRP A 156 32.77 19.52 -7.35
C TRP A 156 32.41 19.78 -8.81
N ALA A 157 32.90 18.97 -9.75
CA ALA A 157 32.58 19.09 -11.16
C ALA A 157 31.05 19.02 -11.40
N ARG A 158 30.37 18.04 -10.76
CA ARG A 158 28.91 17.92 -10.82
C ARG A 158 28.19 19.10 -10.16
N TYR A 159 28.68 19.61 -9.04
CA TYR A 159 28.10 20.76 -8.35
C TYR A 159 28.10 22.00 -9.25
N VAL A 160 29.24 22.28 -9.89
CA VAL A 160 29.45 23.43 -10.77
C VAL A 160 28.58 23.36 -12.02
N GLU A 161 28.38 22.16 -12.57
CA GLU A 161 27.54 21.92 -13.75
C GLU A 161 26.05 22.07 -13.45
N ASN A 162 25.58 21.49 -12.33
CA ASN A 162 24.14 21.37 -12.05
C ASN A 162 23.53 22.58 -11.34
N ILE A 163 24.32 23.45 -10.72
CA ILE A 163 23.83 24.59 -9.93
C ILE A 163 24.30 25.91 -10.57
N PRO A 164 23.51 26.51 -11.49
CA PRO A 164 23.81 27.83 -12.04
C PRO A 164 23.43 28.92 -11.04
N GLY A 165 24.39 29.76 -10.61
CA GLY A 165 24.14 30.93 -9.75
C GLY A 165 25.09 31.09 -8.56
N GLU A 166 24.56 31.59 -7.43
CA GLU A 166 25.26 31.75 -6.13
C GLU A 166 25.64 30.37 -5.56
N ARG A 167 26.82 29.90 -5.96
CA ARG A 167 27.42 28.63 -5.51
C ARG A 167 28.58 28.89 -4.56
N LEU A 168 28.93 27.88 -3.77
CA LEU A 168 30.15 27.91 -2.97
C LEU A 168 31.39 28.10 -3.86
N ALA A 169 32.39 28.82 -3.34
CA ALA A 169 33.75 28.78 -3.87
C ALA A 169 34.41 27.43 -3.52
N ARG A 170 35.47 27.06 -4.25
CA ARG A 170 36.09 25.72 -4.09
C ARG A 170 36.66 25.50 -2.69
N ASP A 171 37.31 26.51 -2.13
CA ASP A 171 37.84 26.49 -0.76
C ASP A 171 36.72 26.31 0.28
N ALA A 172 35.58 26.99 0.11
CA ALA A 172 34.41 26.81 0.95
C ALA A 172 33.78 25.41 0.80
N PHE A 173 33.79 24.85 -0.41
CA PHE A 173 33.35 23.46 -0.65
C PHE A 173 34.27 22.45 0.04
N ASP A 174 35.59 22.58 -0.08
CA ASP A 174 36.56 21.69 0.57
C ASP A 174 36.48 21.80 2.10
N ALA A 175 36.26 23.02 2.63
CA ALA A 175 36.02 23.25 4.06
C ALA A 175 34.72 22.58 4.54
N LEU A 176 33.65 22.61 3.74
CA LEU A 176 32.42 21.88 4.00
C LEU A 176 32.69 20.37 4.07
N LEU A 177 33.45 19.79 3.14
CA LEU A 177 33.76 18.36 3.16
C LEU A 177 34.51 17.96 4.43
N SER A 178 35.54 18.72 4.79
CA SER A 178 36.31 18.48 6.01
C SER A 178 35.44 18.50 7.27
N ARG A 179 34.46 19.42 7.33
CA ARG A 179 33.47 19.52 8.40
C ARG A 179 32.51 18.34 8.41
N LEU A 180 31.98 17.92 7.25
CA LEU A 180 31.02 16.82 7.16
C LEU A 180 31.67 15.45 7.41
N VAL A 181 32.89 15.21 6.94
CA VAL A 181 33.64 13.98 7.26
C VAL A 181 33.99 13.96 8.75
N GLY A 182 34.44 15.10 9.26
CA GLY A 182 34.71 15.30 10.68
C GLY A 182 33.53 15.00 11.61
N ALA A 183 32.33 15.38 11.18
CA ALA A 183 31.08 15.12 11.88
C ALA A 183 30.52 13.70 11.64
N GLY A 184 31.14 12.90 10.79
CA GLY A 184 30.61 11.57 10.39
C GLY A 184 29.35 11.63 9.52
N ALA A 185 29.03 12.79 8.94
CA ALA A 185 27.90 12.99 8.03
C ALA A 185 28.23 12.53 6.59
N LEU A 186 29.50 12.65 6.18
CA LEU A 186 30.06 12.01 5.00
C LEU A 186 30.98 10.86 5.41
N LEU A 187 30.82 9.72 4.74
CA LEU A 187 31.54 8.48 5.06
C LEU A 187 32.36 8.02 3.86
N PRO A 188 33.50 7.33 4.06
CA PRO A 188 34.19 6.62 2.98
C PRO A 188 33.25 5.60 2.33
N ALA A 189 33.20 5.59 1.00
CA ALA A 189 32.37 4.64 0.26
C ALA A 189 32.88 3.21 0.44
N PRO A 190 32.08 2.25 0.94
CA PRO A 190 32.48 0.85 0.92
C PRO A 190 32.80 0.36 -0.50
N PRO A 191 33.64 -0.67 -0.68
CA PRO A 191 33.92 -1.28 -2.00
C PRO A 191 32.66 -1.74 -2.73
N GLU A 192 31.60 -2.04 -1.97
CA GLU A 192 30.29 -2.50 -2.43
C GLU A 192 29.21 -1.40 -2.39
N ALA A 193 29.56 -0.16 -1.99
CA ALA A 193 28.61 0.96 -1.78
C ALA A 193 27.81 1.32 -3.03
N TYR A 194 28.35 0.96 -4.18
CA TYR A 194 27.75 1.20 -5.48
C TYR A 194 27.77 -0.09 -6.29
N ARG A 195 26.90 -1.01 -5.90
CA ARG A 195 26.35 -1.96 -6.85
C ARG A 195 25.25 -1.24 -7.62
N GLU A 196 25.46 -0.98 -8.92
CA GLU A 196 24.35 -0.69 -9.83
C GLU A 196 23.24 -1.74 -9.70
N ASP A 197 23.59 -2.94 -9.24
CA ASP A 197 22.76 -4.09 -8.91
C ASP A 197 21.98 -4.00 -7.58
N VAL A 198 22.10 -2.90 -6.80
CA VAL A 198 21.10 -2.54 -5.77
C VAL A 198 20.16 -1.44 -6.27
N ALA A 199 20.43 -0.88 -7.47
CA ALA A 199 19.33 -0.40 -8.28
C ALA A 199 18.51 -1.63 -8.62
N GLU A 200 17.28 -1.65 -8.10
CA GLU A 200 16.32 -2.69 -8.41
C GLU A 200 16.80 -4.08 -7.91
N THR A 201 16.19 -4.57 -6.81
CA THR A 201 15.62 -5.93 -6.96
C THR A 201 14.99 -5.90 -8.34
N PRO A 202 15.34 -6.74 -9.33
CA PRO A 202 14.82 -6.57 -10.67
C PRO A 202 13.31 -6.76 -10.57
N VAL A 203 12.62 -5.65 -10.30
CA VAL A 203 11.47 -5.22 -11.03
C VAL A 203 12.04 -5.26 -12.42
N VAL A 204 11.88 -6.42 -13.08
CA VAL A 204 11.88 -6.46 -14.54
C VAL A 204 11.16 -5.19 -14.90
N ASP A 205 11.86 -4.23 -15.50
CA ASP A 205 11.34 -2.90 -15.75
C ASP A 205 9.90 -3.10 -16.21
N PRO A 206 8.88 -2.52 -15.55
CA PRO A 206 7.50 -2.73 -15.94
C PRO A 206 7.30 -2.49 -17.45
N TYR A 207 8.15 -1.64 -18.06
CA TYR A 207 8.26 -1.46 -19.49
C TYR A 207 8.80 -2.68 -20.26
N ASP A 208 9.87 -3.33 -19.80
CA ASP A 208 10.42 -4.55 -20.41
C ASP A 208 9.43 -5.72 -20.30
N ARG A 209 8.79 -5.91 -19.13
CA ARG A 209 7.74 -6.93 -18.95
C ARG A 209 6.57 -6.71 -19.91
N ARG A 210 6.05 -5.49 -19.99
CA ARG A 210 4.93 -5.16 -20.88
C ARG A 210 5.31 -5.43 -22.34
N ALA A 211 6.49 -4.99 -22.76
CA ALA A 211 6.97 -5.20 -24.13
C ALA A 211 7.08 -6.70 -24.47
N MET A 212 7.61 -7.52 -23.55
CA MET A 212 7.69 -8.97 -23.73
C MET A 212 6.32 -9.62 -23.89
N VAL A 213 5.35 -9.30 -23.01
CA VAL A 213 3.98 -9.84 -23.13
C VAL A 213 3.35 -9.36 -24.43
N GLN A 214 3.49 -8.07 -24.75
CA GLN A 214 2.89 -7.49 -25.94
C GLN A 214 3.43 -8.13 -27.22
N ALA A 215 4.75 -8.36 -27.31
CA ALA A 215 5.36 -9.03 -28.47
C ALA A 215 4.82 -10.45 -28.67
N SER A 216 4.69 -11.22 -27.57
CA SER A 216 4.13 -12.58 -27.65
C SER A 216 2.63 -12.59 -27.96
N VAL A 217 1.87 -11.60 -27.47
CA VAL A 217 0.45 -11.42 -27.85
C VAL A 217 0.34 -11.02 -29.32
N ASP A 218 1.16 -10.09 -29.80
CA ASP A 218 1.16 -9.64 -31.20
C ASP A 218 1.49 -10.80 -32.15
N GLU A 219 2.44 -11.67 -31.79
CA GLU A 219 2.75 -12.90 -32.53
C GLU A 219 1.54 -13.84 -32.61
N ARG A 220 0.89 -14.13 -31.49
CA ARG A 220 -0.33 -14.98 -31.45
C ARG A 220 -1.49 -14.38 -32.23
N VAL A 221 -1.62 -13.06 -32.22
CA VAL A 221 -2.64 -12.34 -32.99
C VAL A 221 -2.34 -12.41 -34.49
N ALA A 222 -1.07 -12.26 -34.89
CA ALA A 222 -0.67 -12.43 -36.29
C ALA A 222 -0.90 -13.87 -36.80
N GLU A 223 -0.54 -14.88 -36.01
CA GLU A 223 -0.82 -16.29 -36.31
C GLU A 223 -2.33 -16.55 -36.44
N HIS A 224 -3.12 -15.96 -35.54
CA HIS A 224 -4.57 -16.03 -35.59
C HIS A 224 -5.11 -15.42 -36.89
N ASP A 225 -4.71 -14.19 -37.23
CA ASP A 225 -5.18 -13.49 -38.44
C ASP A 225 -4.81 -14.27 -39.71
N GLU A 226 -3.61 -14.85 -39.77
CA GLU A 226 -3.17 -15.70 -40.89
C GLU A 226 -4.05 -16.94 -41.03
N GLN A 227 -4.42 -17.59 -39.92
CA GLN A 227 -5.32 -18.75 -39.91
C GLN A 227 -6.76 -18.40 -40.28
N GLN A 228 -7.22 -17.18 -39.96
CA GLN A 228 -8.56 -16.71 -40.33
C GLN A 228 -8.65 -16.41 -41.84
N GLY A 229 -7.58 -15.92 -42.46
CA GLY A 229 -7.56 -15.54 -43.87
C GLY A 229 -8.63 -14.48 -44.21
N ASP A 230 -9.32 -14.64 -45.35
CA ASP A 230 -10.42 -13.75 -45.78
C ASP A 230 -11.77 -14.06 -45.12
N ALA A 231 -11.83 -14.99 -44.15
CA ALA A 231 -13.08 -15.37 -43.50
C ALA A 231 -13.69 -14.18 -42.74
N LYS A 232 -14.84 -13.68 -43.20
CA LYS A 232 -15.57 -12.53 -42.64
C LYS A 232 -16.37 -12.89 -41.38
N ARG A 233 -15.75 -13.55 -40.40
CA ARG A 233 -16.38 -13.77 -39.08
C ARG A 233 -16.32 -12.48 -38.27
N THR A 234 -17.32 -12.25 -37.42
CA THR A 234 -17.29 -11.11 -36.50
C THR A 234 -16.20 -11.33 -35.45
N GLU A 235 -15.30 -10.35 -35.28
CA GLU A 235 -14.26 -10.42 -34.26
C GLU A 235 -14.84 -10.27 -32.85
N VAL A 236 -14.30 -11.06 -31.92
CA VAL A 236 -14.57 -11.02 -30.49
C VAL A 236 -13.24 -10.74 -29.79
N VAL A 237 -13.11 -9.57 -29.19
CA VAL A 237 -11.84 -9.01 -28.70
C VAL A 237 -11.92 -8.80 -27.19
N PRO A 238 -11.08 -9.47 -26.38
CA PRO A 238 -10.95 -9.15 -24.96
C PRO A 238 -10.20 -7.82 -24.78
N VAL A 239 -10.65 -6.98 -23.85
CA VAL A 239 -9.97 -5.72 -23.54
C VAL A 239 -9.27 -5.83 -22.19
N ASN A 240 -7.94 -5.93 -22.25
CA ASN A 240 -7.06 -5.86 -21.09
C ASN A 240 -5.84 -5.00 -21.41
N VAL A 241 -5.54 -4.05 -20.52
CA VAL A 241 -4.37 -3.15 -20.64
C VAL A 241 -3.29 -3.47 -19.60
N SER A 242 -3.51 -4.44 -18.70
CA SER A 242 -2.56 -4.80 -17.64
C SER A 242 -1.68 -5.98 -18.05
N ALA A 243 -0.36 -5.75 -18.09
CA ALA A 243 0.63 -6.81 -18.32
C ALA A 243 1.12 -7.49 -17.04
N ASN A 244 0.64 -7.05 -15.86
CA ASN A 244 1.17 -7.50 -14.57
C ASN A 244 0.61 -8.84 -14.13
N THR A 245 -0.59 -9.20 -14.58
CA THR A 245 -1.24 -10.46 -14.21
C THR A 245 -2.11 -10.96 -15.35
N THR A 246 -2.28 -12.28 -15.46
CA THR A 246 -3.22 -12.89 -16.41
C THR A 246 -4.65 -12.39 -16.18
N PRO A 247 -5.40 -11.98 -17.22
CA PRO A 247 -6.78 -11.48 -17.09
C PRO A 247 -7.77 -12.64 -16.96
N ALA A 248 -7.72 -13.37 -15.84
CA ALA A 248 -8.41 -14.65 -15.63
C ALA A 248 -9.92 -14.60 -15.95
N GLY A 249 -10.63 -13.53 -15.53
CA GLY A 249 -12.06 -13.38 -15.82
C GLY A 249 -12.38 -13.35 -17.31
N LEU A 250 -11.61 -12.62 -18.12
CA LEU A 250 -11.75 -12.60 -19.58
C LEU A 250 -11.37 -13.95 -20.20
N GLY A 251 -10.30 -14.57 -19.69
CA GLY A 251 -9.85 -15.88 -20.15
C GLY A 251 -10.91 -16.97 -19.97
N PHE A 252 -11.52 -17.08 -18.79
CA PHE A 252 -12.60 -18.07 -18.54
C PHE A 252 -13.82 -17.84 -19.43
N VAL A 253 -14.24 -16.58 -19.60
CA VAL A 253 -15.39 -16.22 -20.45
C VAL A 253 -15.13 -16.55 -21.92
N MET A 254 -13.95 -16.23 -22.44
CA MET A 254 -13.57 -16.57 -23.81
C MET A 254 -13.41 -18.08 -24.02
N ALA A 255 -12.72 -18.77 -23.11
CA ALA A 255 -12.51 -20.21 -23.21
C ALA A 255 -13.84 -20.97 -23.20
N TYR A 256 -14.78 -20.58 -22.33
CA TYR A 256 -16.12 -21.16 -22.30
C TYR A 256 -16.87 -20.93 -23.61
N ALA A 257 -16.87 -19.71 -24.16
CA ALA A 257 -17.56 -19.41 -25.42
C ALA A 257 -16.96 -20.19 -26.61
N MET A 258 -15.64 -20.39 -26.64
CA MET A 258 -14.97 -21.16 -27.70
C MET A 258 -15.32 -22.65 -27.68
N GLU A 259 -15.64 -23.23 -26.51
CA GLU A 259 -16.05 -24.64 -26.38
C GLU A 259 -17.58 -24.83 -26.32
N TYR A 260 -18.35 -23.74 -26.27
CA TYR A 260 -19.79 -23.77 -26.11
C TYR A 260 -20.46 -24.62 -27.21
N GLU A 261 -21.29 -25.58 -26.79
CA GLU A 261 -21.96 -26.56 -27.66
C GLU A 261 -21.01 -27.27 -28.64
N GLY A 262 -19.78 -27.57 -28.20
CA GLY A 262 -18.76 -28.23 -29.02
C GLY A 262 -18.08 -27.31 -30.03
N GLY A 263 -18.06 -26.00 -29.76
CA GLY A 263 -17.44 -24.99 -30.62
C GLY A 263 -18.37 -24.36 -31.65
N ALA A 264 -19.69 -24.46 -31.45
CA ALA A 264 -20.69 -23.96 -32.39
C ALA A 264 -20.58 -22.44 -32.68
N LEU A 265 -19.98 -21.67 -31.77
CA LEU A 265 -19.77 -20.24 -31.95
C LEU A 265 -18.59 -19.91 -32.90
N LEU A 266 -17.66 -20.85 -33.10
CA LEU A 266 -16.48 -20.67 -33.98
C LEU A 266 -16.86 -20.53 -35.46
N ASP A 267 -18.05 -20.98 -35.85
CA ASP A 267 -18.57 -20.82 -37.21
C ASP A 267 -18.90 -19.35 -37.54
N LYS A 268 -19.28 -18.58 -36.53
CA LYS A 268 -19.79 -17.20 -36.65
C LYS A 268 -18.78 -16.16 -36.19
N TYR A 269 -17.98 -16.49 -35.18
CA TYR A 269 -17.15 -15.55 -34.45
C TYR A 269 -15.67 -15.91 -34.53
N SER A 270 -14.83 -14.89 -34.66
CA SER A 270 -13.38 -15.01 -34.55
C SER A 270 -12.91 -14.50 -33.19
N PHE A 271 -12.49 -15.39 -32.31
CA PHE A 271 -12.00 -15.04 -30.98
C PHE A 271 -10.54 -14.61 -31.06
N VAL A 272 -10.31 -13.29 -31.04
CA VAL A 272 -8.97 -12.71 -31.19
C VAL A 272 -8.21 -12.86 -29.87
N PRO A 273 -7.01 -13.47 -29.83
CA PRO A 273 -6.25 -13.72 -28.60
C PRO A 273 -5.54 -12.46 -28.07
N LEU A 274 -6.16 -11.27 -28.19
CA LEU A 274 -5.60 -9.97 -27.81
C LEU A 274 -5.72 -9.72 -26.29
N PHE A 275 -5.16 -10.61 -25.47
CA PHE A 275 -5.24 -10.50 -24.02
C PHE A 275 -4.34 -9.40 -23.41
N LEU A 276 -3.62 -8.65 -24.23
CA LEU A 276 -2.97 -7.39 -23.86
C LEU A 276 -3.01 -6.42 -25.05
N ALA A 277 -3.53 -5.22 -24.82
CA ALA A 277 -3.52 -4.15 -25.81
C ALA A 277 -3.21 -2.80 -25.20
N ASP A 278 -2.72 -1.88 -26.03
CA ASP A 278 -2.86 -0.45 -25.81
C ASP A 278 -4.03 0.08 -26.64
N GLU A 279 -4.36 1.36 -26.44
CA GLU A 279 -5.47 2.02 -27.13
C GLU A 279 -5.31 2.00 -28.66
N ALA A 280 -4.08 2.11 -29.18
CA ALA A 280 -3.81 2.09 -30.60
C ALA A 280 -4.22 0.75 -31.26
N ARG A 281 -3.84 -0.38 -30.66
CA ARG A 281 -4.25 -1.72 -31.14
C ARG A 281 -5.76 -1.93 -31.07
N LEU A 282 -6.41 -1.42 -30.01
CA LEU A 282 -7.87 -1.50 -29.88
C LEU A 282 -8.58 -0.68 -30.95
N ILE A 283 -8.09 0.54 -31.23
CA ILE A 283 -8.63 1.41 -32.29
C ILE A 283 -8.42 0.79 -33.68
N GLU A 284 -7.24 0.21 -33.93
CA GLU A 284 -6.95 -0.49 -35.18
C GLU A 284 -7.94 -1.65 -35.41
N ARG A 285 -8.17 -2.48 -34.40
CA ARG A 285 -9.19 -3.55 -34.46
C ARG A 285 -10.59 -3.00 -34.64
N ALA A 286 -10.92 -1.90 -33.97
CA ALA A 286 -12.19 -1.21 -34.11
C ALA A 286 -12.41 -0.55 -35.47
N ALA A 287 -11.46 -0.62 -36.41
CA ALA A 287 -11.67 -0.18 -37.79
C ALA A 287 -12.77 -0.98 -38.53
N ARG A 288 -13.14 -2.16 -38.00
CA ARG A 288 -14.30 -2.94 -38.44
C ARG A 288 -15.26 -3.17 -37.26
N PRO A 289 -16.56 -3.33 -37.52
CA PRO A 289 -17.51 -3.71 -36.47
C PRO A 289 -17.12 -5.06 -35.84
N GLY A 290 -16.99 -5.06 -34.52
CA GLY A 290 -16.64 -6.24 -33.72
C GLY A 290 -17.28 -6.18 -32.34
N ILE A 291 -17.03 -7.20 -31.53
CA ILE A 291 -17.51 -7.32 -30.15
C ILE A 291 -16.33 -7.16 -29.20
N PHE A 292 -16.39 -6.18 -28.30
CA PHE A 292 -15.31 -5.86 -27.36
C PHE A 292 -15.75 -6.17 -25.92
N LEU A 293 -14.99 -7.02 -25.23
CA LEU A 293 -15.31 -7.48 -23.88
C LEU A 293 -14.50 -6.75 -22.81
N PHE A 294 -15.18 -6.22 -21.82
CA PHE A 294 -14.58 -5.53 -20.69
C PHE A 294 -14.91 -6.23 -19.38
N SER A 295 -13.89 -6.55 -18.59
CA SER A 295 -14.04 -7.04 -17.22
C SER A 295 -13.81 -5.89 -16.23
N ASN A 296 -14.90 -5.36 -15.68
CA ASN A 296 -14.91 -4.23 -14.78
C ASN A 296 -14.67 -4.66 -13.33
N TYR A 297 -13.56 -4.21 -12.77
CA TYR A 297 -13.24 -4.19 -11.35
C TYR A 297 -13.09 -2.74 -10.89
N LEU A 298 -13.08 -2.49 -9.58
CA LEU A 298 -12.97 -1.14 -9.02
C LEU A 298 -11.76 -0.37 -9.57
N TRP A 299 -10.67 -1.09 -9.84
CA TRP A 299 -9.42 -0.53 -10.35
C TRP A 299 -9.29 -0.55 -11.89
N THR A 300 -10.27 -1.08 -12.63
CA THR A 300 -10.26 -1.09 -14.12
C THR A 300 -11.46 -0.41 -14.77
N VAL A 301 -12.55 -0.18 -14.04
CA VAL A 301 -13.82 0.29 -14.61
C VAL A 301 -13.69 1.63 -15.33
N GLU A 302 -12.97 2.60 -14.76
CA GLU A 302 -12.79 3.93 -15.37
C GLU A 302 -12.04 3.85 -16.71
N GLU A 303 -10.93 3.11 -16.73
CA GLU A 303 -10.13 2.92 -17.95
C GLU A 303 -10.89 2.09 -19.00
N ASN A 304 -11.64 1.06 -18.58
CA ASN A 304 -12.48 0.27 -19.48
C ASN A 304 -13.56 1.12 -20.15
N LEU A 305 -14.24 1.99 -19.41
CA LEU A 305 -15.25 2.90 -19.96
C LEU A 305 -14.62 3.90 -20.96
N ARG A 306 -13.47 4.47 -20.61
CA ARG A 306 -12.71 5.36 -21.50
C ARG A 306 -12.37 4.67 -22.83
N LEU A 307 -11.85 3.44 -22.78
CA LEU A 307 -11.50 2.66 -23.97
C LEU A 307 -12.75 2.25 -24.77
N SER A 308 -13.84 1.88 -24.09
CA SER A 308 -15.12 1.59 -24.73
C SER A 308 -15.66 2.80 -25.50
N ALA A 309 -15.53 4.01 -24.95
CA ALA A 309 -15.88 5.24 -25.64
C ALA A 309 -15.01 5.49 -26.88
N ALA A 310 -13.70 5.26 -26.78
CA ALA A 310 -12.76 5.40 -27.90
C ALA A 310 -13.08 4.43 -29.04
N ILE A 311 -13.36 3.16 -28.71
CA ILE A 311 -13.78 2.13 -29.69
C ILE A 311 -15.08 2.55 -30.39
N LYS A 312 -16.11 2.99 -29.65
CA LYS A 312 -17.38 3.42 -30.24
C LYS A 312 -17.29 4.69 -31.07
N ALA A 313 -16.31 5.56 -30.79
CA ALA A 313 -16.05 6.74 -31.62
C ALA A 313 -15.51 6.37 -33.01
N VAL A 314 -14.77 5.27 -33.11
CA VAL A 314 -14.20 4.76 -34.38
C VAL A 314 -15.22 3.90 -35.13
N SER A 315 -15.88 2.98 -34.42
CA SER A 315 -16.92 2.13 -34.97
C SER A 315 -18.15 2.11 -34.06
N PRO A 316 -19.14 2.99 -34.33
CA PRO A 316 -20.41 3.00 -33.59
C PRO A 316 -21.18 1.68 -33.71
N ALA A 317 -20.93 0.91 -34.77
CA ALA A 317 -21.56 -0.38 -35.03
C ALA A 317 -20.92 -1.55 -34.24
N SER A 318 -19.76 -1.34 -33.61
CA SER A 318 -19.19 -2.31 -32.68
C SER A 318 -20.05 -2.44 -31.43
N ILE A 319 -20.07 -3.63 -30.84
CA ILE A 319 -20.79 -3.93 -29.59
C ILE A 319 -19.80 -3.99 -28.44
N THR A 320 -20.07 -3.25 -27.38
CA THR A 320 -19.28 -3.26 -26.14
C THR A 320 -20.04 -3.99 -25.04
N ILE A 321 -19.38 -4.99 -24.44
CA ILE A 321 -19.98 -5.85 -23.42
C ILE A 321 -19.17 -5.70 -22.13
N HIS A 322 -19.84 -5.24 -21.07
CA HIS A 322 -19.22 -4.99 -19.77
C HIS A 322 -19.71 -6.00 -18.72
N GLY A 323 -18.80 -6.75 -18.12
CA GLY A 323 -19.08 -7.68 -17.03
C GLY A 323 -18.18 -7.42 -15.81
N GLY A 324 -18.27 -8.27 -14.80
CA GLY A 324 -17.40 -8.21 -13.62
C GLY A 324 -18.02 -7.51 -12.40
N PRO A 325 -17.35 -7.59 -11.23
CA PRO A 325 -17.93 -7.19 -9.94
C PRO A 325 -18.32 -5.72 -9.81
N SER A 326 -17.74 -4.83 -10.62
CA SER A 326 -18.02 -3.39 -10.59
C SER A 326 -19.06 -2.94 -11.60
N THR A 327 -19.62 -3.85 -12.40
CA THR A 327 -20.75 -3.57 -13.28
C THR A 327 -22.05 -3.62 -12.47
N PRO A 328 -22.84 -2.52 -12.41
CA PRO A 328 -23.95 -2.40 -11.47
C PRO A 328 -25.10 -3.36 -11.76
N LYS A 329 -25.64 -3.98 -10.70
CA LYS A 329 -26.80 -4.89 -10.76
C LYS A 329 -28.10 -4.30 -10.23
N TYR A 330 -28.05 -3.24 -9.42
CA TYR A 330 -29.23 -2.60 -8.87
C TYR A 330 -29.86 -1.67 -9.91
N ASP A 331 -31.19 -1.72 -10.06
CA ASP A 331 -31.88 -1.06 -11.17
C ASP A 331 -31.49 0.40 -11.36
N ARG A 332 -31.52 1.20 -10.28
CA ARG A 332 -31.13 2.61 -10.32
C ARG A 332 -29.68 2.81 -10.75
N ASP A 333 -28.75 2.07 -10.16
CA ASP A 333 -27.32 2.19 -10.47
C ASP A 333 -27.04 1.76 -11.92
N SER A 334 -27.76 0.76 -12.42
CA SER A 334 -27.69 0.35 -13.83
C SER A 334 -28.27 1.42 -14.76
N ASP A 335 -29.39 2.07 -14.41
CA ASP A 335 -29.94 3.17 -15.22
C ASP A 335 -28.96 4.35 -15.30
N GLU A 336 -28.41 4.78 -14.16
CA GLU A 336 -27.38 5.84 -14.09
C GLU A 336 -26.15 5.44 -14.92
N PHE A 337 -25.66 4.21 -14.78
CA PHE A 337 -24.51 3.71 -15.53
C PHE A 337 -24.73 3.72 -17.05
N PHE A 338 -25.88 3.27 -17.55
CA PHE A 338 -26.17 3.29 -19.00
C PHE A 338 -26.43 4.70 -19.54
N ALA A 339 -26.93 5.61 -18.69
CA ALA A 339 -27.14 7.02 -19.02
C ALA A 339 -25.80 7.76 -19.14
N ASP A 340 -24.92 7.58 -18.17
CA ASP A 340 -23.60 8.21 -18.13
C ASP A 340 -22.63 7.62 -19.19
N ASN A 341 -22.87 6.37 -19.60
CA ASN A 341 -22.01 5.64 -20.52
C ASN A 341 -22.76 5.21 -21.79
N PRO A 342 -23.04 6.13 -22.74
CA PRO A 342 -23.76 5.83 -23.99
C PRO A 342 -23.00 4.86 -24.92
N HIS A 343 -21.69 4.70 -24.67
CA HIS A 343 -20.81 3.79 -25.38
C HIS A 343 -20.82 2.36 -24.85
N VAL A 344 -21.65 2.06 -23.83
CA VAL A 344 -21.90 0.70 -23.33
C VAL A 344 -23.18 0.16 -23.97
N ASP A 345 -23.08 -0.98 -24.65
CA ASP A 345 -24.22 -1.62 -25.33
C ASP A 345 -24.89 -2.69 -24.45
N ILE A 346 -24.09 -3.54 -23.80
CA ILE A 346 -24.56 -4.67 -22.99
C ILE A 346 -23.78 -4.73 -21.67
N THR A 347 -24.47 -5.06 -20.58
CA THR A 347 -23.85 -5.47 -19.32
C THR A 347 -24.27 -6.88 -18.93
N VAL A 348 -23.34 -7.62 -18.33
CA VAL A 348 -23.55 -9.00 -17.85
C VAL A 348 -23.51 -9.04 -16.32
N LYS A 349 -24.53 -9.62 -15.71
CA LYS A 349 -24.70 -9.80 -14.26
C LYS A 349 -24.18 -11.16 -13.82
N GLY A 350 -23.39 -11.20 -12.75
CA GLY A 350 -22.95 -12.45 -12.12
C GLY A 350 -21.87 -13.20 -12.90
N GLU A 351 -22.01 -14.52 -12.99
CA GLU A 351 -21.07 -15.39 -13.74
C GLU A 351 -21.27 -15.20 -15.24
N GLY A 352 -20.19 -14.85 -15.93
CA GLY A 352 -20.24 -14.35 -17.30
C GLY A 352 -20.15 -15.43 -18.37
N GLU A 353 -19.65 -16.61 -18.05
CA GLU A 353 -19.26 -17.64 -19.02
C GLU A 353 -20.44 -18.09 -19.89
N LEU A 354 -21.50 -18.62 -19.27
CA LEU A 354 -22.70 -19.07 -19.99
C LEU A 354 -23.48 -17.91 -20.61
N THR A 355 -23.62 -16.80 -19.87
CA THR A 355 -24.32 -15.59 -20.33
C THR A 355 -23.71 -15.02 -21.59
N PHE A 356 -22.39 -14.90 -21.63
CA PHE A 356 -21.71 -14.40 -22.80
C PHE A 356 -21.87 -15.33 -24.00
N ALA A 357 -21.76 -16.64 -23.81
CA ALA A 357 -21.96 -17.60 -24.90
C ALA A 357 -23.38 -17.53 -25.50
N GLU A 358 -24.41 -17.36 -24.66
CA GLU A 358 -25.78 -17.18 -25.13
C GLU A 358 -26.05 -15.81 -25.76
N VAL A 359 -25.40 -14.75 -25.27
CA VAL A 359 -25.40 -13.44 -25.96
C VAL A 359 -24.86 -13.62 -27.38
N LEU A 360 -23.70 -14.26 -27.54
CA LEU A 360 -23.14 -14.53 -28.87
C LEU A 360 -24.05 -15.44 -29.71
N LYS A 361 -24.69 -16.45 -29.11
CA LYS A 361 -25.63 -17.32 -29.83
C LYS A 361 -26.84 -16.56 -30.36
N ALA A 362 -27.36 -15.61 -29.59
CA ALA A 362 -28.53 -14.81 -29.91
C ALA A 362 -28.23 -13.67 -30.90
N LEU A 363 -27.03 -13.09 -30.83
CA LEU A 363 -26.60 -12.04 -31.75
C LEU A 363 -26.47 -12.56 -33.19
N ASP A 364 -26.68 -11.65 -34.12
CA ASP A 364 -26.56 -11.88 -35.55
C ASP A 364 -25.31 -11.16 -36.07
N PRO A 365 -24.27 -11.90 -36.52
CA PRO A 365 -23.05 -11.33 -37.08
C PRO A 365 -23.31 -10.30 -38.19
N ASP A 366 -24.38 -10.48 -38.97
CA ASP A 366 -24.74 -9.58 -40.07
C ASP A 366 -25.49 -8.32 -39.62
N ASN A 367 -25.99 -8.31 -38.37
CA ASN A 367 -26.69 -7.17 -37.77
C ASN A 367 -26.49 -7.11 -36.24
N LEU A 368 -25.26 -6.77 -35.83
CA LEU A 368 -24.90 -6.71 -34.41
C LEU A 368 -25.73 -5.70 -33.59
N GLY A 369 -26.32 -4.69 -34.23
CA GLY A 369 -27.12 -3.66 -33.56
C GLY A 369 -28.51 -4.09 -33.11
N ASP A 370 -28.99 -5.27 -33.53
CA ASP A 370 -30.30 -5.80 -33.14
C ASP A 370 -30.26 -6.50 -31.77
N LEU A 371 -30.13 -5.68 -30.73
CA LEU A 371 -30.03 -6.16 -29.34
C LEU A 371 -31.37 -6.68 -28.79
N GLU A 372 -32.50 -6.48 -29.48
CA GLU A 372 -33.80 -7.05 -29.06
C GLU A 372 -33.80 -8.58 -29.05
N ARG A 373 -32.89 -9.21 -29.80
CA ARG A 373 -32.64 -10.65 -29.77
C ARG A 373 -32.17 -11.16 -28.41
N LEU A 374 -31.70 -10.28 -27.52
CA LEU A 374 -31.24 -10.62 -26.18
C LEU A 374 -32.38 -10.73 -25.15
N ARG A 375 -33.63 -10.47 -25.53
CA ARG A 375 -34.79 -10.46 -24.61
C ARG A 375 -34.96 -11.73 -23.79
N ASP A 376 -34.58 -12.88 -24.36
CA ASP A 376 -34.69 -14.19 -23.71
C ASP A 376 -33.37 -14.70 -23.11
N VAL A 377 -32.28 -13.92 -23.21
CA VAL A 377 -30.99 -14.26 -22.59
C VAL A 377 -31.01 -13.78 -21.15
N GLU A 378 -30.93 -14.67 -20.17
CA GLU A 378 -30.92 -14.26 -18.76
C GLU A 378 -29.58 -13.63 -18.36
N GLY A 379 -29.62 -12.75 -17.35
CA GLY A 379 -28.42 -12.19 -16.74
C GLY A 379 -27.86 -10.97 -17.47
N VAL A 380 -28.59 -10.35 -18.39
CA VAL A 380 -28.11 -9.18 -19.14
C VAL A 380 -28.97 -7.94 -18.91
N ILE A 381 -28.34 -6.79 -19.12
CA ILE A 381 -29.01 -5.51 -19.29
C ILE A 381 -28.46 -4.91 -20.58
N TYR A 382 -29.31 -4.47 -21.51
CA TYR A 382 -28.87 -3.97 -22.81
C TYR A 382 -29.65 -2.74 -23.26
N ARG A 383 -29.07 -2.00 -24.21
CA ARG A 383 -29.69 -0.82 -24.80
C ARG A 383 -30.68 -1.22 -25.90
N SER A 384 -31.93 -0.75 -25.79
CA SER A 384 -32.94 -0.85 -26.83
C SER A 384 -33.27 0.53 -27.43
N GLY A 385 -34.03 0.54 -28.53
CA GLY A 385 -34.59 1.78 -29.08
C GLY A 385 -35.57 2.51 -28.15
N GLN A 386 -36.01 1.89 -27.06
CA GLN A 386 -36.95 2.45 -26.09
C GLN A 386 -36.33 2.73 -24.70
N GLY A 387 -35.02 2.53 -24.54
CA GLY A 387 -34.31 2.68 -23.27
C GLY A 387 -33.57 1.40 -22.87
N VAL A 388 -33.30 1.21 -21.58
CA VAL A 388 -32.55 0.06 -21.07
C VAL A 388 -33.50 -1.10 -20.78
N VAL A 389 -33.22 -2.29 -21.33
CA VAL A 389 -33.97 -3.53 -21.08
C VAL A 389 -33.18 -4.44 -20.16
N ARG A 390 -33.85 -5.00 -19.15
CA ARG A 390 -33.27 -5.93 -18.16
C ARG A 390 -33.92 -7.29 -18.32
N THR A 391 -33.11 -8.33 -18.39
CA THR A 391 -33.61 -9.71 -18.43
C THR A 391 -33.54 -10.36 -17.04
N GLY A 392 -34.14 -11.55 -16.94
CA GLY A 392 -34.21 -12.34 -15.71
C GLY A 392 -32.83 -12.58 -15.08
N ASN A 393 -32.80 -12.88 -13.79
CA ASN A 393 -31.55 -13.27 -13.14
C ASN A 393 -31.15 -14.68 -13.56
N ARG A 394 -29.84 -14.92 -13.63
CA ARG A 394 -29.27 -16.22 -13.98
C ARG A 394 -28.86 -16.98 -12.73
N ASP A 395 -29.20 -18.27 -12.71
CA ASP A 395 -28.62 -19.21 -11.76
C ASP A 395 -27.12 -19.40 -12.02
N ARG A 396 -26.37 -19.59 -10.93
CA ARG A 396 -24.92 -19.79 -11.02
C ARG A 396 -24.58 -21.17 -11.60
N ILE A 397 -23.42 -21.29 -12.23
CA ILE A 397 -22.93 -22.51 -12.90
C ILE A 397 -22.74 -23.66 -11.90
N ALA A 398 -23.62 -24.67 -11.93
CA ALA A 398 -23.63 -25.72 -10.92
C ALA A 398 -22.34 -26.56 -10.88
N ASP A 399 -21.81 -26.92 -12.03
CA ASP A 399 -20.57 -27.68 -12.20
C ASP A 399 -19.49 -26.78 -12.82
N LEU A 400 -18.46 -26.45 -12.04
CA LEU A 400 -17.38 -25.58 -12.52
C LEU A 400 -16.48 -26.27 -13.56
N ASN A 401 -16.48 -27.60 -13.62
CA ASN A 401 -15.65 -28.34 -14.57
C ASN A 401 -16.12 -28.18 -16.02
N THR A 402 -17.32 -27.63 -16.26
CA THR A 402 -17.77 -27.24 -17.60
C THR A 402 -17.04 -26.01 -18.14
N ILE A 403 -16.28 -25.28 -17.31
CA ILE A 403 -15.55 -24.07 -17.70
C ILE A 403 -14.13 -24.45 -18.09
N PRO A 404 -13.68 -24.30 -19.34
CA PRO A 404 -12.32 -24.65 -19.71
C PRO A 404 -11.28 -23.78 -19.02
N SER A 405 -10.05 -24.30 -18.86
CA SER A 405 -8.97 -23.55 -18.22
C SER A 405 -8.17 -22.74 -19.25
N PRO A 406 -8.11 -21.40 -19.16
CA PRO A 406 -7.32 -20.58 -20.07
C PRO A 406 -5.80 -20.83 -19.93
N TYR A 407 -5.36 -21.39 -18.80
CA TYR A 407 -3.98 -21.81 -18.59
C TYR A 407 -3.65 -23.08 -19.37
N LEU A 408 -4.55 -24.07 -19.33
CA LEU A 408 -4.32 -25.38 -19.96
C LEU A 408 -4.66 -25.40 -21.45
N THR A 409 -5.45 -24.44 -21.94
CA THR A 409 -5.70 -24.24 -23.38
C THR A 409 -4.60 -23.44 -24.09
N GLY A 410 -3.63 -22.90 -23.34
CA GLY A 410 -2.53 -22.09 -23.87
C GLY A 410 -2.87 -20.62 -24.15
N MET A 411 -4.08 -20.15 -23.79
CA MET A 411 -4.49 -18.74 -23.97
C MET A 411 -3.58 -17.77 -23.20
N PHE A 412 -3.03 -18.19 -22.07
CA PHE A 412 -2.17 -17.36 -21.22
C PHE A 412 -0.67 -17.60 -21.38
N ASP A 413 -0.23 -18.42 -22.35
CA ASP A 413 1.20 -18.63 -22.63
C ASP A 413 2.00 -17.32 -22.80
N PRO A 414 1.47 -16.25 -23.46
CA PRO A 414 2.18 -14.97 -23.57
C PRO A 414 2.54 -14.31 -22.23
N PHE A 415 1.80 -14.61 -21.15
CA PHE A 415 2.08 -14.08 -19.82
C PHE A 415 3.17 -14.88 -19.08
N GLY A 416 3.39 -16.14 -19.48
CA GLY A 416 4.44 -16.99 -18.93
C GLY A 416 5.85 -16.50 -19.28
N ALA A 417 6.03 -16.01 -20.51
CA ALA A 417 7.33 -15.54 -21.01
C ALA A 417 7.90 -14.33 -20.22
N SER A 418 7.03 -13.54 -19.59
CA SER A 418 7.39 -12.27 -18.95
C SER A 418 7.46 -12.32 -17.41
N ARG A 419 7.25 -13.51 -16.82
CA ARG A 419 7.15 -13.71 -15.37
C ARG A 419 6.05 -12.86 -14.71
N ALA A 420 4.93 -12.64 -15.42
CA ALA A 420 3.75 -11.98 -14.87
C ALA A 420 3.16 -12.77 -13.67
N GLY A 421 2.22 -12.16 -12.95
CA GLY A 421 1.39 -12.86 -11.97
C GLY A 421 0.32 -13.74 -12.65
N ALA A 422 -0.16 -14.76 -11.94
CA ALA A 422 -1.30 -15.57 -12.35
C ALA A 422 -2.41 -15.49 -11.30
N ILE A 423 -3.67 -15.54 -11.74
CA ILE A 423 -4.85 -15.61 -10.86
C ILE A 423 -5.51 -16.98 -11.02
N LEU A 424 -5.27 -17.85 -10.05
CA LEU A 424 -5.85 -19.19 -10.00
C LEU A 424 -7.15 -19.18 -9.21
N GLU A 425 -8.07 -20.07 -9.55
CA GLU A 425 -9.34 -20.23 -8.84
C GLU A 425 -9.53 -21.72 -8.56
N SER A 426 -9.57 -22.11 -7.29
CA SER A 426 -9.80 -23.51 -6.91
C SER A 426 -11.27 -23.79 -6.62
N ASN A 427 -12.01 -22.74 -6.24
CA ASN A 427 -13.43 -22.81 -5.93
C ASN A 427 -14.14 -21.45 -6.10
N ARG A 428 -15.47 -21.49 -6.27
CA ARG A 428 -16.35 -20.31 -6.31
C ARG A 428 -17.37 -20.34 -5.21
N GLY A 429 -17.50 -19.20 -4.52
CA GLY A 429 -18.53 -18.93 -3.53
C GLY A 429 -17.99 -18.74 -2.12
N CYS A 430 -18.86 -18.23 -1.25
CA CYS A 430 -18.54 -17.91 0.13
C CYS A 430 -19.80 -18.11 0.98
N PRO A 431 -19.75 -18.91 2.07
CA PRO A 431 -20.93 -19.20 2.88
C PRO A 431 -21.33 -18.04 3.82
N PHE A 432 -20.60 -16.93 3.80
CA PHE A 432 -20.80 -15.79 4.70
C PHE A 432 -21.68 -14.71 4.05
N GLY A 433 -22.62 -14.13 4.80
CA GLY A 433 -23.56 -13.11 4.33
C GLY A 433 -23.12 -11.65 4.52
N CYS A 434 -21.83 -11.39 4.68
CA CYS A 434 -21.30 -10.07 5.01
C CYS A 434 -21.84 -8.94 4.10
N THR A 435 -22.41 -7.89 4.69
CA THR A 435 -23.13 -6.85 3.92
C THR A 435 -22.20 -5.98 3.06
N PHE A 436 -20.95 -5.74 3.49
CA PHE A 436 -19.96 -4.97 2.73
C PHE A 436 -19.29 -5.75 1.59
N CYS A 437 -19.54 -7.06 1.46
CA CYS A 437 -18.79 -7.93 0.55
C CYS A 437 -19.66 -8.33 -0.65
N ASP A 438 -19.23 -8.04 -1.88
CA ASP A 438 -19.94 -8.51 -3.09
C ASP A 438 -19.94 -10.05 -3.22
N TRP A 439 -18.87 -10.68 -2.74
CA TRP A 439 -18.63 -12.11 -2.90
C TRP A 439 -19.56 -13.02 -2.09
N GLY A 440 -19.75 -12.70 -0.80
CA GLY A 440 -20.63 -13.47 0.08
C GLY A 440 -22.11 -13.15 -0.11
N SER A 441 -22.38 -11.88 -0.37
CA SER A 441 -23.72 -11.34 -0.47
C SER A 441 -24.50 -11.71 -1.71
N ALA A 442 -23.80 -12.00 -2.82
CA ALA A 442 -24.48 -12.45 -4.01
C ALA A 442 -25.22 -13.78 -3.79
N THR A 443 -25.02 -14.49 -2.65
CA THR A 443 -25.27 -15.94 -2.71
C THR A 443 -25.61 -16.77 -1.46
N LEU A 444 -25.25 -16.44 -0.21
CA LEU A 444 -25.34 -17.44 0.89
C LEU A 444 -24.82 -18.84 0.43
N SER A 445 -23.79 -18.86 -0.45
CA SER A 445 -23.68 -19.96 -1.42
C SER A 445 -23.05 -21.22 -0.85
N ARG A 446 -23.55 -22.34 -1.37
CA ARG A 446 -22.77 -23.57 -1.50
C ARG A 446 -21.49 -23.28 -2.30
N VAL A 447 -20.34 -23.56 -1.69
CA VAL A 447 -19.04 -23.50 -2.35
C VAL A 447 -18.95 -24.62 -3.38
N ARG A 448 -18.69 -24.25 -4.64
CA ARG A 448 -18.47 -25.20 -5.76
C ARG A 448 -17.00 -25.18 -6.11
N ARG A 449 -16.46 -26.32 -6.55
CA ARG A 449 -15.02 -26.56 -6.64
C ARG A 449 -14.68 -27.03 -8.03
N PHE A 450 -13.55 -26.58 -8.56
CA PHE A 450 -12.92 -27.22 -9.69
C PHE A 450 -12.30 -28.55 -9.25
N ASP A 451 -12.13 -29.47 -10.19
CA ASP A 451 -11.39 -30.71 -9.94
C ASP A 451 -9.96 -30.42 -9.48
N ILE A 452 -9.49 -31.18 -8.50
CA ILE A 452 -8.19 -30.92 -7.88
C ILE A 452 -7.03 -31.14 -8.86
N ASP A 453 -7.16 -32.11 -9.77
CA ASP A 453 -6.13 -32.42 -10.77
C ASP A 453 -5.94 -31.27 -11.75
N ARG A 454 -7.03 -30.60 -12.14
CA ARG A 454 -6.96 -29.36 -12.92
C ARG A 454 -6.22 -28.27 -12.15
N VAL A 455 -6.58 -28.03 -10.89
CA VAL A 455 -5.92 -27.02 -10.05
C VAL A 455 -4.42 -27.30 -9.94
N PHE A 456 -4.03 -28.57 -9.77
CA PHE A 456 -2.62 -28.98 -9.76
C PHE A 456 -1.92 -28.72 -11.10
N ALA A 457 -2.58 -29.00 -12.22
CA ALA A 457 -2.04 -28.73 -13.55
C ALA A 457 -1.84 -27.22 -13.79
N GLU A 458 -2.76 -26.37 -13.32
CA GLU A 458 -2.64 -24.91 -13.40
C GLU A 458 -1.48 -24.39 -12.53
N ILE A 459 -1.29 -24.93 -11.32
CA ILE A 459 -0.14 -24.61 -10.45
C ILE A 459 1.17 -25.03 -11.11
N GLU A 460 1.20 -26.21 -11.74
CA GLU A 460 2.35 -26.70 -12.49
C GLU A 460 2.66 -25.82 -13.71
N TRP A 461 1.62 -25.37 -14.44
CA TRP A 461 1.77 -24.40 -15.52
C TRP A 461 2.42 -23.11 -14.99
N CYS A 462 1.96 -22.58 -13.85
CA CYS A 462 2.56 -21.38 -13.25
C CYS A 462 4.04 -21.57 -12.93
N ALA A 463 4.42 -22.70 -12.36
CA ALA A 463 5.79 -23.00 -11.97
C ALA A 463 6.72 -23.15 -13.19
N LYS A 464 6.29 -23.91 -14.21
CA LYS A 464 7.03 -24.09 -15.47
C LYS A 464 7.24 -22.78 -16.21
N ASN A 465 6.23 -21.91 -16.19
CA ASN A 465 6.27 -20.58 -16.79
C ASN A 465 6.88 -19.51 -15.87
N LYS A 466 7.51 -19.88 -14.75
CA LYS A 466 8.23 -18.96 -13.85
C LYS A 466 7.39 -17.78 -13.37
N ILE A 467 6.09 -18.01 -13.15
CA ILE A 467 5.17 -17.03 -12.60
C ILE A 467 5.66 -16.60 -11.21
N GLN A 468 5.85 -15.29 -11.01
CA GLN A 468 6.38 -14.75 -9.76
C GLN A 468 5.37 -14.89 -8.62
N THR A 469 4.13 -14.47 -8.87
CA THR A 469 3.05 -14.46 -7.89
C THR A 469 1.90 -15.31 -8.40
N ALA A 470 1.54 -16.36 -7.67
CA ALA A 470 0.32 -17.12 -7.92
C ALA A 470 -0.75 -16.68 -6.91
N SER A 471 -1.73 -15.91 -7.36
CA SER A 471 -2.82 -15.39 -6.54
C SER A 471 -4.02 -16.32 -6.60
N PHE A 472 -4.52 -16.80 -5.47
CA PHE A 472 -5.75 -17.58 -5.42
C PHE A 472 -6.94 -16.64 -5.22
N ALA A 473 -7.79 -16.55 -6.23
CA ALA A 473 -9.08 -15.88 -6.17
C ALA A 473 -10.14 -16.74 -5.46
N ASP A 474 -9.77 -17.34 -4.32
CA ASP A 474 -10.68 -18.08 -3.44
C ASP A 474 -11.14 -17.19 -2.26
N ALA A 475 -12.36 -17.40 -1.77
CA ALA A 475 -12.97 -16.61 -0.69
C ALA A 475 -12.47 -16.92 0.70
N ASN A 476 -12.08 -18.16 0.92
CA ASN A 476 -11.69 -18.67 2.23
C ASN A 476 -10.72 -19.83 2.01
N PHE A 477 -9.49 -19.54 1.59
CA PHE A 477 -8.44 -20.54 1.44
C PHE A 477 -8.00 -21.07 2.81
N GLY A 478 -7.94 -22.39 2.96
CA GLY A 478 -7.77 -23.08 4.24
C GLY A 478 -9.10 -23.42 4.92
N MET A 479 -10.24 -23.17 4.28
CA MET A 479 -11.54 -23.61 4.80
C MET A 479 -11.74 -25.11 4.57
N LEU A 480 -11.20 -25.65 3.48
CA LEU A 480 -11.36 -27.02 3.05
C LEU A 480 -10.09 -27.84 3.28
N GLU A 481 -10.25 -29.14 3.53
CA GLU A 481 -9.12 -30.05 3.70
C GLU A 481 -8.20 -30.09 2.46
N ARG A 482 -8.78 -30.02 1.25
CA ARG A 482 -8.03 -30.00 -0.01
C ARG A 482 -7.09 -28.79 -0.17
N ASP A 483 -7.32 -27.71 0.57
CA ASP A 483 -6.49 -26.50 0.48
C ASP A 483 -5.08 -26.78 1.04
N VAL A 484 -4.97 -27.74 1.96
CA VAL A 484 -3.69 -28.28 2.41
C VAL A 484 -2.96 -28.96 1.26
N SER A 485 -3.63 -29.80 0.48
CA SER A 485 -3.02 -30.48 -0.67
C SER A 485 -2.62 -29.49 -1.77
N ILE A 486 -3.36 -28.39 -1.94
CA ILE A 486 -2.98 -27.29 -2.82
C ILE A 486 -1.68 -26.63 -2.33
N ALA A 487 -1.56 -26.35 -1.03
CA ALA A 487 -0.33 -25.81 -0.44
C ALA A 487 0.86 -26.78 -0.59
N GLU A 488 0.64 -28.09 -0.39
CA GLU A 488 1.65 -29.13 -0.62
C GLU A 488 2.12 -29.13 -2.08
N LYS A 489 1.20 -29.01 -3.04
CA LYS A 489 1.55 -28.92 -4.48
C LYS A 489 2.33 -27.65 -4.81
N ILE A 490 1.95 -26.51 -4.25
CA ILE A 490 2.70 -25.26 -4.41
C ILE A 490 4.13 -25.42 -3.89
N ALA A 491 4.29 -26.00 -2.70
CA ALA A 491 5.60 -26.23 -2.10
C ALA A 491 6.46 -27.22 -2.92
N GLU A 492 5.86 -28.29 -3.44
CA GLU A 492 6.49 -29.21 -4.39
C GLU A 492 7.01 -28.47 -5.63
N MET A 493 6.16 -27.64 -6.26
CA MET A 493 6.54 -26.86 -7.45
C MET A 493 7.61 -25.82 -7.16
N LYS A 494 7.54 -25.14 -6.01
CA LYS A 494 8.58 -24.20 -5.55
C LYS A 494 9.92 -24.89 -5.37
N ARG A 495 9.97 -26.06 -4.73
CA ARG A 495 11.21 -26.85 -4.58
C ARG A 495 11.76 -27.32 -5.93
N THR A 496 10.88 -27.67 -6.86
CA THR A 496 11.26 -28.25 -8.16
C THR A 496 11.73 -27.19 -9.17
N TYR A 497 10.98 -26.10 -9.32
CA TYR A 497 11.20 -25.08 -10.36
C TYR A 497 11.68 -23.73 -9.80
N GLY A 498 11.65 -23.54 -8.48
CA GLY A 498 11.95 -22.26 -7.84
C GLY A 498 10.78 -21.27 -7.85
N TYR A 499 9.61 -21.65 -8.35
CA TYR A 499 8.41 -20.82 -8.53
C TYR A 499 7.13 -21.54 -8.06
N PRO A 500 6.08 -20.81 -7.61
CA PRO A 500 6.01 -19.35 -7.54
C PRO A 500 6.88 -18.76 -6.40
N LYS A 501 7.24 -17.49 -6.52
CA LYS A 501 7.99 -16.79 -5.45
C LYS A 501 7.09 -16.38 -4.30
N THR A 502 5.86 -15.94 -4.59
CA THR A 502 4.86 -15.57 -3.58
C THR A 502 3.50 -16.15 -3.93
N VAL A 503 2.67 -16.30 -2.91
CA VAL A 503 1.27 -16.70 -3.04
C VAL A 503 0.40 -15.68 -2.32
N ALA A 504 -0.57 -15.11 -3.02
CA ALA A 504 -1.54 -14.21 -2.43
C ALA A 504 -2.88 -14.94 -2.30
N THR A 505 -3.50 -14.88 -1.12
CA THR A 505 -4.77 -15.58 -0.85
C THR A 505 -5.57 -14.91 0.26
N ASN A 506 -6.87 -15.17 0.30
CA ASN A 506 -7.75 -14.77 1.41
C ASN A 506 -7.97 -15.96 2.34
N TYR A 507 -7.47 -15.86 3.57
CA TYR A 507 -7.50 -16.97 4.50
C TYR A 507 -8.87 -17.27 5.10
N ALA A 508 -9.03 -18.51 5.58
CA ALA A 508 -10.23 -18.99 6.22
C ALA A 508 -10.58 -18.19 7.48
N LYS A 509 -11.84 -17.77 7.59
CA LYS A 509 -12.32 -16.88 8.65
C LYS A 509 -12.54 -17.57 10.01
N ASN A 510 -12.87 -18.87 10.01
CA ASN A 510 -13.28 -19.62 11.20
C ASN A 510 -12.54 -20.96 11.41
N ASN A 511 -11.95 -21.54 10.37
CA ASN A 511 -11.33 -22.87 10.44
C ASN A 511 -9.80 -22.76 10.55
N VAL A 512 -9.29 -22.84 11.78
CA VAL A 512 -7.87 -22.68 12.09
C VAL A 512 -7.04 -23.94 11.81
N LYS A 513 -7.67 -25.13 11.76
CA LYS A 513 -6.97 -26.41 11.67
C LYS A 513 -6.10 -26.53 10.41
N HIS A 514 -6.62 -26.10 9.26
CA HIS A 514 -5.88 -26.18 8.00
C HIS A 514 -4.99 -24.95 7.80
N LEU A 515 -5.41 -23.78 8.29
CA LEU A 515 -4.68 -22.52 8.14
C LEU A 515 -3.24 -22.63 8.66
N ARG A 516 -3.07 -23.16 9.87
CA ARG A 516 -1.75 -23.37 10.46
C ARG A 516 -0.88 -24.26 9.56
N LYS A 517 -1.37 -25.44 9.19
CA LYS A 517 -0.64 -26.40 8.36
C LYS A 517 -0.25 -25.78 7.00
N ILE A 518 -1.14 -25.00 6.39
CA ILE A 518 -0.88 -24.29 5.13
C ILE A 518 0.26 -23.29 5.29
N ILE A 519 0.23 -22.47 6.35
CA ILE A 519 1.26 -21.44 6.58
C ILE A 519 2.61 -22.09 6.88
N GLU A 520 2.65 -23.15 7.69
CA GLU A 520 3.88 -23.93 7.93
C GLU A 520 4.46 -24.47 6.61
N ILE A 521 3.63 -25.11 5.76
CA ILE A 521 4.07 -25.65 4.46
C ILE A 521 4.66 -24.56 3.55
N LEU A 522 4.03 -23.39 3.49
CA LEU A 522 4.48 -22.29 2.62
C LEU A 522 5.73 -21.61 3.18
N ALA A 523 5.81 -21.42 4.51
CA ALA A 523 6.98 -20.89 5.19
C ALA A 523 8.23 -21.78 4.98
N ASP A 524 8.06 -23.10 5.04
CA ASP A 524 9.13 -24.10 4.81
C ASP A 524 9.78 -24.02 3.42
N VAL A 525 9.13 -23.36 2.46
CA VAL A 525 9.66 -23.14 1.11
C VAL A 525 9.88 -21.67 0.78
N GLU A 526 10.00 -20.83 1.82
CA GLU A 526 10.24 -19.39 1.71
C GLU A 526 9.18 -18.67 0.85
N ILE A 527 7.95 -19.18 0.83
CA ILE A 527 6.79 -18.48 0.28
C ILE A 527 6.18 -17.69 1.43
N LEU A 528 6.45 -16.40 1.41
CA LEU A 528 5.97 -15.45 2.40
C LEU A 528 4.44 -15.42 2.38
N THR A 529 3.81 -15.67 3.51
CA THR A 529 2.39 -15.39 3.73
C THR A 529 2.16 -14.85 5.13
N GLU A 530 1.42 -13.75 5.26
CA GLU A 530 0.95 -13.23 6.55
C GLU A 530 -0.33 -13.98 6.93
N GLY A 531 -0.38 -14.62 8.11
CA GLY A 531 -1.64 -15.16 8.61
C GLY A 531 -2.57 -13.99 8.92
N VAL A 532 -3.76 -13.94 8.33
CA VAL A 532 -4.69 -12.84 8.54
C VAL A 532 -6.01 -13.36 9.09
N VAL A 533 -6.42 -12.79 10.22
CA VAL A 533 -7.73 -12.99 10.82
C VAL A 533 -8.66 -11.88 10.39
N SER A 534 -9.64 -12.23 9.56
CA SER A 534 -10.62 -11.26 9.11
C SER A 534 -11.72 -11.04 10.17
N LEU A 535 -11.51 -10.15 11.15
CA LEU A 535 -12.51 -9.80 12.17
C LEU A 535 -13.46 -8.70 11.68
N GLN A 536 -12.90 -7.69 11.02
CA GLN A 536 -13.48 -6.39 10.63
C GLN A 536 -13.88 -5.48 11.80
N SER A 537 -14.44 -6.03 12.86
CA SER A 537 -14.69 -5.34 14.13
C SER A 537 -14.84 -6.39 15.24
N MET A 538 -14.70 -5.97 16.49
CA MET A 538 -15.02 -6.77 17.69
C MET A 538 -16.26 -6.22 18.41
N ASP A 539 -16.81 -5.09 17.96
CA ASP A 539 -18.07 -4.53 18.47
C ASP A 539 -19.30 -5.33 18.01
N GLU A 540 -20.06 -5.84 18.96
CA GLU A 540 -21.22 -6.71 18.69
C GLU A 540 -22.31 -6.02 17.87
N THR A 541 -22.52 -4.72 18.08
CA THR A 541 -23.52 -3.94 17.35
C THR A 541 -23.13 -3.83 15.88
N THR A 542 -21.89 -3.44 15.63
CA THR A 542 -21.30 -3.35 14.30
C THR A 542 -21.38 -4.70 13.59
N LEU A 543 -20.88 -5.78 14.24
CA LEU A 543 -20.91 -7.14 13.69
C LEU A 543 -22.32 -7.62 13.33
N LYS A 544 -23.34 -7.27 14.14
CA LYS A 544 -24.73 -7.58 13.83
C LYS A 544 -25.25 -6.79 12.63
N VAL A 545 -24.91 -5.51 12.52
CA VAL A 545 -25.32 -4.66 11.39
C VAL A 545 -24.75 -5.18 10.07
N ILE A 546 -23.52 -5.70 10.08
CA ILE A 546 -22.83 -6.19 8.88
C ILE A 546 -23.01 -7.70 8.60
N ASP A 547 -23.96 -8.35 9.28
CA ASP A 547 -24.24 -9.80 9.19
C ASP A 547 -23.01 -10.69 9.40
N ARG A 548 -22.25 -10.40 10.46
CA ARG A 548 -20.99 -11.08 10.82
C ARG A 548 -20.93 -11.57 12.27
N SER A 549 -22.06 -11.65 12.98
CA SER A 549 -22.13 -12.17 14.36
C SER A 549 -21.73 -13.64 14.52
N ASN A 550 -21.44 -14.36 13.43
CA ASN A 550 -21.08 -15.77 13.43
C ASN A 550 -19.58 -16.06 13.65
N ILE A 551 -18.75 -15.03 13.81
CA ILE A 551 -17.32 -15.16 14.13
C ILE A 551 -17.13 -15.03 15.66
N LYS A 552 -16.62 -16.07 16.31
CA LYS A 552 -16.45 -16.13 17.77
C LYS A 552 -15.03 -15.71 18.18
N LEU A 553 -14.92 -14.77 19.11
CA LEU A 553 -13.63 -14.24 19.63
C LEU A 553 -12.76 -15.32 20.31
N ASP A 554 -13.35 -16.36 20.90
CA ASP A 554 -12.58 -17.44 21.54
C ASP A 554 -11.66 -18.16 20.55
N LYS A 555 -12.14 -18.38 19.32
CA LYS A 555 -11.33 -19.01 18.27
C LYS A 555 -10.15 -18.14 17.81
N TYR A 556 -10.31 -16.83 17.94
CA TYR A 556 -9.22 -15.90 17.68
C TYR A 556 -8.15 -15.98 18.76
N ASN A 557 -8.54 -16.06 20.04
CA ASN A 557 -7.59 -16.21 21.15
C ASN A 557 -6.71 -17.46 21.01
N ASP A 558 -7.31 -18.61 20.67
CA ASP A 558 -6.55 -19.85 20.42
C ASP A 558 -5.51 -19.64 19.31
N LEU A 559 -5.92 -19.01 18.21
CA LEU A 559 -5.09 -18.75 17.04
C LEU A 559 -3.90 -17.82 17.33
N THR A 560 -4.15 -16.73 18.07
CA THR A 560 -3.08 -15.79 18.44
C THR A 560 -1.99 -16.45 19.26
N THR A 561 -2.38 -17.34 20.19
CA THR A 561 -1.43 -18.06 21.04
C THR A 561 -0.61 -19.06 20.22
N GLU A 562 -1.25 -19.84 19.34
CA GLU A 562 -0.56 -20.83 18.51
C GLU A 562 0.45 -20.18 17.55
N PHE A 563 0.07 -19.10 16.84
CA PHE A 563 0.96 -18.43 15.88
C PHE A 563 2.16 -17.80 16.57
N ARG A 564 1.95 -17.23 17.75
CA ARG A 564 3.03 -16.67 18.56
C ARG A 564 4.02 -17.74 18.99
N GLN A 565 3.54 -18.88 19.50
CA GLN A 565 4.40 -20.01 19.87
C GLN A 565 5.21 -20.54 18.67
N ALA A 566 4.61 -20.53 17.48
CA ALA A 566 5.26 -20.93 16.23
C ALA A 566 6.14 -19.83 15.62
N HIS A 567 6.22 -18.63 16.23
CA HIS A 567 6.95 -17.47 15.68
C HIS A 567 6.49 -17.07 14.27
N LEU A 568 5.20 -17.29 13.97
CA LEU A 568 4.59 -16.96 12.69
C LEU A 568 3.89 -15.60 12.75
N PRO A 569 3.97 -14.78 11.69
CA PRO A 569 3.29 -13.48 11.66
C PRO A 569 1.77 -13.66 11.61
N LEU A 570 1.08 -12.87 12.42
CA LEU A 570 -0.37 -12.78 12.44
C LEU A 570 -0.82 -11.32 12.41
N ALA A 571 -1.82 -11.03 11.58
CA ALA A 571 -2.49 -9.75 11.52
C ALA A 571 -4.02 -9.93 11.65
N ALA A 572 -4.71 -8.88 12.09
CA ALA A 572 -6.15 -8.78 12.09
C ALA A 572 -6.61 -7.75 11.05
N ASP A 573 -7.60 -8.08 10.22
CA ASP A 573 -8.29 -7.06 9.42
C ASP A 573 -9.34 -6.37 10.28
N ILE A 574 -9.27 -5.06 10.35
CA ILE A 574 -10.29 -4.18 10.95
C ILE A 574 -10.76 -3.20 9.88
N MET A 575 -12.07 -3.00 9.78
CA MET A 575 -12.66 -2.07 8.83
C MET A 575 -13.12 -0.82 9.57
N MET A 576 -12.49 0.31 9.24
CA MET A 576 -12.88 1.61 9.79
C MET A 576 -14.09 2.15 9.02
N GLY A 577 -15.09 2.67 9.72
CA GLY A 577 -16.27 3.26 9.09
C GLY A 577 -17.28 2.23 8.56
N LEU A 578 -17.44 1.10 9.25
CA LEU A 578 -18.59 0.22 9.00
C LEU A 578 -19.87 0.86 9.59
N PRO A 579 -21.04 0.70 8.96
CA PRO A 579 -22.31 1.06 9.58
C PRO A 579 -22.50 0.34 10.92
N GLY A 580 -22.92 1.08 11.94
CA GLY A 580 -23.00 0.59 13.32
C GLY A 580 -21.75 0.86 14.16
N SER A 581 -20.61 1.14 13.54
CA SER A 581 -19.38 1.56 14.23
C SER A 581 -19.49 2.99 14.75
N THR A 582 -18.78 3.28 15.84
CA THR A 582 -18.58 4.61 16.42
C THR A 582 -17.08 4.87 16.60
N PRO A 583 -16.63 6.12 16.85
CA PRO A 583 -15.24 6.39 17.22
C PRO A 583 -14.76 5.57 18.42
N ARG A 584 -15.64 5.35 19.41
CA ARG A 584 -15.33 4.54 20.59
C ARG A 584 -15.18 3.06 20.24
N SER A 585 -16.05 2.49 19.42
CA SER A 585 -15.93 1.07 19.03
C SER A 585 -14.67 0.83 18.22
N PHE A 586 -14.34 1.72 17.27
CA PHE A 586 -13.09 1.63 16.50
C PHE A 586 -11.86 1.75 17.40
N PHE A 587 -11.86 2.70 18.35
CA PHE A 587 -10.81 2.81 19.36
C PHE A 587 -10.65 1.50 20.15
N ASN A 588 -11.76 0.90 20.60
CA ASN A 588 -11.73 -0.35 21.35
C ASN A 588 -11.21 -1.50 20.49
N ASP A 589 -11.60 -1.59 19.21
CA ASP A 589 -11.11 -2.60 18.28
C ASP A 589 -9.56 -2.59 18.18
N LEU A 590 -8.98 -1.39 18.08
CA LEU A 590 -7.53 -1.21 18.08
C LEU A 590 -6.89 -1.63 19.42
N GLN A 591 -7.46 -1.21 20.55
CA GLN A 591 -6.93 -1.55 21.88
C GLN A 591 -6.97 -3.06 22.12
N GLU A 592 -8.06 -3.71 21.74
CA GLU A 592 -8.20 -5.16 21.84
C GLU A 592 -7.18 -5.94 21.00
N CYS A 593 -6.75 -5.38 19.86
CA CYS A 593 -5.67 -5.96 19.07
C CYS A 593 -4.31 -5.78 19.75
N THR A 594 -4.03 -4.60 20.32
CA THR A 594 -2.81 -4.34 21.09
C THR A 594 -2.71 -5.21 22.34
N ASP A 595 -3.82 -5.46 23.04
CA ASP A 595 -3.91 -6.36 24.20
C ASP A 595 -3.51 -7.81 23.83
N ARG A 596 -3.79 -8.20 22.58
CA ARG A 596 -3.44 -9.51 22.02
C ARG A 596 -2.08 -9.54 21.32
N ASP A 597 -1.41 -8.39 21.26
CA ASP A 597 -0.17 -8.16 20.50
C ASP A 597 -0.26 -8.56 19.02
N VAL A 598 -1.39 -8.25 18.38
CA VAL A 598 -1.64 -8.54 16.98
C VAL A 598 -1.58 -7.26 16.15
N ARG A 599 -0.86 -7.33 15.03
CA ARG A 599 -0.80 -6.25 14.05
C ARG A 599 -2.18 -6.02 13.42
N VAL A 600 -2.56 -4.77 13.18
CA VAL A 600 -3.87 -4.43 12.60
C VAL A 600 -3.77 -3.91 11.17
N ARG A 601 -4.49 -4.52 10.24
CA ARG A 601 -4.78 -3.95 8.92
C ARG A 601 -6.10 -3.20 9.00
N ALA A 602 -6.02 -1.96 9.48
CA ALA A 602 -7.16 -1.07 9.63
C ALA A 602 -7.41 -0.33 8.30
N ASN A 603 -8.36 -0.81 7.50
CA ASN A 603 -8.68 -0.23 6.19
C ASN A 603 -10.00 0.56 6.25
N PRO A 604 -10.10 1.75 5.65
CA PRO A 604 -11.38 2.42 5.48
C PRO A 604 -12.38 1.59 4.66
N THR A 605 -13.64 1.63 5.05
CA THR A 605 -14.73 0.92 4.36
C THR A 605 -15.03 1.59 3.03
N LEU A 606 -15.02 0.81 1.95
CA LEU A 606 -15.41 1.25 0.60
C LEU A 606 -16.79 0.66 0.25
N LEU A 607 -17.69 1.49 -0.29
CA LEU A 607 -19.02 1.06 -0.70
C LEU A 607 -18.94 0.35 -2.05
N LEU A 608 -19.01 -0.98 -2.06
CA LEU A 608 -18.96 -1.76 -3.31
C LEU A 608 -20.28 -1.68 -4.06
N THR A 609 -20.21 -1.48 -5.38
CA THR A 609 -21.35 -1.36 -6.31
C THR A 609 -22.44 -2.41 -6.09
N ASN A 610 -22.05 -3.66 -5.92
CA ASN A 610 -23.00 -4.78 -5.88
C ASN A 610 -23.13 -5.42 -4.48
N SER A 611 -22.53 -4.83 -3.44
CA SER A 611 -22.71 -5.31 -2.07
C SER A 611 -24.11 -4.97 -1.51
N PRO A 612 -24.65 -5.72 -0.54
CA PRO A 612 -25.88 -5.41 0.19
C PRO A 612 -25.79 -4.12 0.94
N MET A 613 -24.58 -3.70 1.33
CA MET A 613 -24.36 -2.40 1.92
C MET A 613 -24.78 -1.27 0.96
N ASN A 614 -24.72 -1.49 -0.35
CA ASN A 614 -25.22 -0.57 -1.37
C ASN A 614 -26.71 -0.78 -1.72
N ASP A 615 -27.39 -1.77 -1.14
CA ASP A 615 -28.84 -1.91 -1.31
C ASP A 615 -29.56 -0.62 -0.86
N PRO A 616 -30.50 -0.07 -1.64
CA PRO A 616 -31.16 1.19 -1.31
C PRO A 616 -31.81 1.23 0.07
N GLU A 617 -32.45 0.14 0.49
CA GLU A 617 -33.12 0.07 1.80
C GLU A 617 -32.08 -0.08 2.92
N TYR A 618 -31.00 -0.83 2.70
CA TYR A 618 -29.89 -0.90 3.66
C TYR A 618 -29.22 0.47 3.86
N ARG A 619 -28.90 1.17 2.76
CA ARG A 619 -28.29 2.51 2.80
C ARG A 619 -29.16 3.49 3.57
N LYS A 620 -30.46 3.49 3.28
CA LYS A 620 -31.45 4.34 3.96
C LYS A 620 -31.55 3.99 5.44
N LYS A 621 -31.61 2.70 5.78
CA LYS A 621 -31.73 2.22 7.16
C LYS A 621 -30.56 2.67 8.04
N TYR A 622 -29.34 2.67 7.52
CA TYR A 622 -28.14 3.02 8.28
C TYR A 622 -27.54 4.38 7.90
N GLY A 623 -28.27 5.21 7.15
CA GLY A 623 -27.86 6.58 6.80
C GLY A 623 -26.55 6.67 6.03
N ILE A 624 -26.25 5.72 5.14
CA ILE A 624 -24.95 5.65 4.44
C ILE A 624 -24.85 6.74 3.35
N VAL A 625 -23.87 7.64 3.51
CA VAL A 625 -23.57 8.72 2.56
C VAL A 625 -22.26 8.43 1.83
N ALA A 626 -22.35 7.73 0.69
CA ALA A 626 -21.26 7.46 -0.24
C ALA A 626 -21.83 7.08 -1.61
N ARG A 627 -21.08 7.28 -2.70
CA ARG A 627 -21.42 6.64 -3.99
C ARG A 627 -20.76 5.27 -4.07
N PRO A 628 -21.26 4.34 -4.90
CA PRO A 628 -20.52 3.15 -5.27
C PRO A 628 -19.09 3.49 -5.71
N GLY A 629 -18.10 2.82 -5.12
CA GLY A 629 -16.68 3.09 -5.35
C GLY A 629 -16.04 4.08 -4.37
N ASP A 630 -16.83 4.81 -3.59
CA ASP A 630 -16.33 5.78 -2.60
C ASP A 630 -16.13 5.14 -1.22
N ILE A 631 -15.28 5.79 -0.43
CA ILE A 631 -15.11 5.51 0.99
C ILE A 631 -16.38 5.94 1.75
N VAL A 632 -16.85 5.12 2.68
CA VAL A 632 -17.98 5.46 3.57
C VAL A 632 -17.49 6.39 4.68
N GLN A 633 -17.71 7.70 4.48
CA GLN A 633 -17.21 8.73 5.39
C GLN A 633 -18.27 9.27 6.36
N GLU A 634 -19.53 8.85 6.21
CA GLU A 634 -20.63 9.24 7.09
C GLU A 634 -21.73 8.17 7.08
N THR A 635 -22.26 7.88 8.27
CA THR A 635 -23.40 6.98 8.49
C THR A 635 -24.30 7.50 9.62
N ALA A 636 -25.39 6.80 9.91
CA ALA A 636 -26.21 7.12 11.10
C ALA A 636 -25.46 6.94 12.44
N SER A 637 -24.30 6.25 12.46
CA SER A 637 -23.54 6.00 13.69
C SER A 637 -22.28 6.85 13.84
N TYR A 638 -21.91 7.65 12.84
CA TYR A 638 -20.82 8.61 12.93
C TYR A 638 -20.91 9.70 11.84
N THR A 639 -20.47 10.90 12.21
CA THR A 639 -20.38 12.08 11.33
C THR A 639 -19.07 12.10 10.54
N ARG A 640 -18.99 12.98 9.53
CA ARG A 640 -17.74 13.21 8.79
C ARG A 640 -16.56 13.62 9.68
N GLN A 641 -16.79 14.49 10.66
CA GLN A 641 -15.73 14.95 11.57
C GLN A 641 -15.20 13.82 12.45
N GLU A 642 -16.09 12.94 12.90
CA GLU A 642 -15.73 11.73 13.65
C GLU A 642 -14.96 10.72 12.78
N TRP A 643 -15.30 10.62 11.50
CA TRP A 643 -14.54 9.81 10.55
C TRP A 643 -13.11 10.34 10.35
N ASP A 644 -12.95 11.65 10.22
CA ASP A 644 -11.62 12.27 10.10
C ASP A 644 -10.78 11.99 11.37
N ASP A 645 -11.37 12.09 12.56
CA ASP A 645 -10.72 11.76 13.84
C ASP A 645 -10.32 10.27 13.94
N MET A 646 -11.20 9.35 13.52
CA MET A 646 -10.88 7.93 13.42
C MET A 646 -9.72 7.68 12.45
N ASN A 647 -9.69 8.36 11.31
CA ASN A 647 -8.61 8.21 10.33
C ASN A 647 -7.27 8.74 10.85
N GLU A 648 -7.25 9.85 11.58
CA GLU A 648 -6.04 10.33 12.25
C GLU A 648 -5.54 9.34 13.31
N LEU A 649 -6.45 8.76 14.11
CA LEU A 649 -6.11 7.71 15.06
C LEU A 649 -5.57 6.46 14.35
N ARG A 650 -6.19 6.05 13.23
CA ARG A 650 -5.73 4.93 12.40
C ARG A 650 -4.31 5.14 11.90
N VAL A 651 -3.97 6.34 11.42
CA VAL A 651 -2.62 6.69 10.98
C VAL A 651 -1.65 6.61 12.16
N ALA A 652 -1.97 7.26 13.28
CA ALA A 652 -1.13 7.23 14.48
C ALA A 652 -0.89 5.80 14.98
N PHE A 653 -1.95 4.98 15.10
CA PHE A 653 -1.86 3.58 15.51
C PHE A 653 -0.97 2.77 14.56
N ASN A 654 -1.15 2.94 13.26
CA ASN A 654 -0.37 2.21 12.27
C ASN A 654 1.13 2.53 12.41
N LEU A 655 1.50 3.81 12.56
CA LEU A 655 2.91 4.18 12.75
C LEU A 655 3.43 3.71 14.12
N PHE A 656 2.70 4.00 15.19
CA PHE A 656 3.15 3.81 16.57
C PHE A 656 3.17 2.35 17.03
N ASP A 657 2.14 1.55 16.71
CA ASP A 657 2.07 0.13 17.08
C ASP A 657 2.57 -0.79 15.95
N ASN A 658 1.93 -0.75 14.77
CA ASN A 658 2.19 -1.73 13.72
C ASN A 658 3.62 -1.64 13.19
N TRP A 659 4.14 -0.43 13.00
CA TRP A 659 5.53 -0.18 12.57
C TRP A 659 6.48 0.06 13.74
N GLY A 660 6.00 -0.14 14.98
CA GLY A 660 6.84 -0.17 16.17
C GLY A 660 7.44 1.18 16.58
N VAL A 661 6.97 2.32 16.06
CA VAL A 661 7.58 3.63 16.35
C VAL A 661 7.50 4.01 17.83
N LEU A 662 6.45 3.58 18.54
CA LEU A 662 6.24 3.84 19.98
C LEU A 662 5.68 2.64 20.74
N ARG A 663 5.79 1.42 20.20
CA ARG A 663 5.16 0.23 20.81
C ARG A 663 5.73 -0.08 22.19
N TYR A 664 7.05 0.04 22.38
CA TYR A 664 7.70 -0.20 23.67
C TYR A 664 7.33 0.87 24.71
N VAL A 665 7.29 2.13 24.27
CA VAL A 665 6.87 3.26 25.10
C VAL A 665 5.41 3.10 25.53
N GLY A 666 4.51 2.70 24.62
CA GLY A 666 3.10 2.47 24.95
C GLY A 666 2.91 1.45 26.07
N ARG A 667 3.62 0.32 26.01
CA ARG A 667 3.60 -0.71 27.07
C ARG A 667 4.09 -0.14 28.39
N PHE A 668 5.20 0.61 28.38
CA PHE A 668 5.70 1.24 29.60
C PHE A 668 4.70 2.25 30.20
N VAL A 669 4.10 3.11 29.38
CA VAL A 669 3.07 4.07 29.81
C VAL A 669 1.92 3.34 30.51
N ARG A 670 1.42 2.25 29.93
CA ARG A 670 0.37 1.45 30.55
C ARG A 670 0.80 0.86 31.89
N SER A 671 2.01 0.34 31.98
CA SER A 671 2.52 -0.25 33.24
C SER A 671 2.60 0.74 34.40
N VAL A 672 2.85 2.02 34.11
CA VAL A 672 3.00 3.07 35.13
C VAL A 672 1.69 3.77 35.45
N THR A 673 0.83 3.95 34.44
CA THR A 673 -0.36 4.83 34.55
C THR A 673 -1.69 4.10 34.48
N GLY A 674 -1.71 2.85 33.99
CA GLY A 674 -2.92 2.13 33.61
C GLY A 674 -3.59 2.65 32.33
N MET A 675 -3.02 3.66 31.67
CA MET A 675 -3.52 4.17 30.38
C MET A 675 -3.23 3.16 29.27
N GLY A 676 -4.27 2.68 28.58
CA GLY A 676 -4.12 1.80 27.42
C GLY A 676 -3.24 2.42 26.33
N GLU A 677 -2.53 1.59 25.59
CA GLU A 677 -1.58 2.01 24.55
C GLU A 677 -2.26 2.89 23.49
N VAL A 678 -3.47 2.55 23.06
CA VAL A 678 -4.22 3.34 22.07
C VAL A 678 -4.66 4.68 22.65
N ALA A 679 -4.97 4.75 23.95
CA ALA A 679 -5.26 6.02 24.63
C ALA A 679 -4.03 6.92 24.67
N PHE A 680 -2.85 6.35 24.92
CA PHE A 680 -1.58 7.09 24.85
C PHE A 680 -1.32 7.63 23.44
N TYR A 681 -1.48 6.79 22.41
CA TYR A 681 -1.31 7.21 21.02
C TYR A 681 -2.29 8.32 20.62
N ASP A 682 -3.55 8.21 21.04
CA ASP A 682 -4.59 9.22 20.80
C ASP A 682 -4.27 10.54 21.52
N ALA A 683 -3.82 10.49 22.78
CA ALA A 683 -3.44 11.68 23.53
C ALA A 683 -2.24 12.40 22.90
N LEU A 684 -1.20 11.65 22.52
CA LEU A 684 0.01 12.21 21.91
C LEU A 684 -0.29 12.82 20.53
N ARG A 685 -1.01 12.11 19.66
CA ARG A 685 -1.35 12.64 18.32
C ARG A 685 -2.18 13.92 18.42
N ARG A 686 -3.15 13.98 19.35
CA ARG A 686 -4.05 15.15 19.49
C ARG A 686 -3.27 16.36 19.95
N GLU A 687 -2.38 16.19 20.93
CA GLU A 687 -1.52 17.27 21.39
C GLU A 687 -0.60 17.78 20.27
N ALA A 688 0.06 16.87 19.55
CA ALA A 688 1.00 17.23 18.51
C ALA A 688 0.36 17.85 17.26
N LEU A 689 -0.81 17.37 16.84
CA LEU A 689 -1.53 17.93 15.69
C LEU A 689 -2.22 19.26 16.02
N ARG A 690 -2.64 19.46 17.28
CA ARG A 690 -3.21 20.73 17.73
C ARG A 690 -2.16 21.82 17.88
N ASP A 691 -0.96 21.46 18.31
CA ASP A 691 0.14 22.39 18.59
C ASP A 691 1.47 21.95 17.96
N PRO A 692 1.54 21.92 16.61
CA PRO A 692 2.70 21.40 15.89
C PRO A 692 3.96 22.28 16.03
N GLU A 693 3.83 23.54 16.45
CA GLU A 693 4.99 24.40 16.77
C GLU A 693 5.71 23.93 18.03
N ASN A 694 4.96 23.46 19.04
CA ASN A 694 5.54 22.91 20.25
C ASN A 694 5.96 21.44 20.10
N TRP A 695 5.31 20.66 19.23
CA TRP A 695 5.61 19.22 19.02
C TRP A 695 6.00 18.89 17.56
N PRO A 696 6.98 19.59 16.98
CA PRO A 696 7.30 19.47 15.56
C PRO A 696 7.71 18.08 15.11
N PHE A 697 8.50 17.33 15.89
CA PHE A 697 8.98 16.02 15.44
C PHE A 697 7.85 14.99 15.42
N VAL A 698 6.99 14.97 16.45
CA VAL A 698 5.82 14.08 16.48
C VAL A 698 4.82 14.47 15.38
N ALA A 699 4.53 15.77 15.20
CA ALA A 699 3.61 16.24 14.17
C ALA A 699 4.11 15.93 12.75
N THR A 700 5.39 16.18 12.47
CA THR A 700 6.01 15.85 11.18
C THR A 700 6.03 14.34 10.94
N THR A 701 6.28 13.53 11.98
CA THR A 701 6.22 12.06 11.87
C THR A 701 4.84 11.61 11.40
N LEU A 702 3.78 12.08 12.06
CA LEU A 702 2.38 11.75 11.72
C LEU A 702 2.00 12.17 10.29
N LYS A 703 2.54 13.30 9.81
CA LYS A 703 2.22 13.84 8.48
C LYS A 703 3.00 13.19 7.34
N THR A 704 4.22 12.72 7.58
CA THR A 704 5.18 12.41 6.50
C THR A 704 5.56 10.93 6.39
N LEU A 705 5.57 10.20 7.51
CA LEU A 705 6.23 8.90 7.59
C LEU A 705 5.58 7.86 6.65
N GLU A 706 4.24 7.85 6.53
CA GLU A 706 3.52 6.94 5.63
C GLU A 706 4.01 7.03 4.16
N GLN A 707 4.38 8.22 3.72
CA GLN A 707 4.83 8.46 2.35
C GLN A 707 6.36 8.44 2.19
N ASN A 708 7.09 8.35 3.30
CA ASN A 708 8.54 8.43 3.38
C ASN A 708 9.00 7.74 4.67
N MET A 709 9.12 6.41 4.66
CA MET A 709 9.51 5.59 5.84
C MET A 709 10.98 5.82 6.21
N ALA A 710 11.29 7.01 6.72
CA ALA A 710 12.62 7.50 7.09
C ALA A 710 12.53 8.41 8.32
N PRO A 711 13.64 8.64 9.04
CA PRO A 711 13.63 9.53 10.21
C PRO A 711 13.08 10.93 9.88
N PRO A 712 12.27 11.55 10.76
CA PRO A 712 11.74 12.90 10.59
C PRO A 712 12.84 13.95 10.92
N GLY A 713 13.99 13.86 10.26
CA GLY A 713 15.22 14.55 10.64
C GLY A 713 16.05 13.76 11.65
N SER A 714 15.47 13.41 12.81
CA SER A 714 16.14 12.59 13.83
C SER A 714 15.18 11.86 14.75
N TRP A 715 15.43 10.57 14.99
CA TRP A 715 14.68 9.79 15.97
C TRP A 715 14.99 10.20 17.41
N GLY A 716 16.21 10.63 17.73
CA GLY A 716 16.57 11.11 19.06
C GLY A 716 15.76 12.36 19.46
N LEU A 717 15.60 13.32 18.54
CA LEU A 717 14.77 14.49 18.78
C LEU A 717 13.29 14.15 18.93
N PHE A 718 12.77 13.23 18.11
CA PHE A 718 11.43 12.67 18.26
C PHE A 718 11.24 12.00 19.64
N ILE A 719 12.18 11.15 20.06
CA ILE A 719 12.12 10.47 21.37
C ILE A 719 12.23 11.46 22.53
N ASN A 720 12.98 12.55 22.39
CA ASN A 720 13.04 13.62 23.39
C ASN A 720 11.71 14.38 23.50
N GLU A 721 11.00 14.64 22.40
CA GLU A 721 9.64 15.16 22.46
C GLU A 721 8.69 14.20 23.15
N VAL A 722 8.75 12.90 22.81
CA VAL A 722 7.93 11.88 23.46
C VAL A 722 8.21 11.87 24.97
N ARG A 723 9.48 11.86 25.39
CA ARG A 723 9.88 11.97 26.80
C ARG A 723 9.26 13.19 27.48
N ARG A 724 9.36 14.37 26.85
CA ARG A 724 8.77 15.60 27.38
C ARG A 724 7.25 15.48 27.53
N PHE A 725 6.56 14.88 26.56
CA PHE A 725 5.13 14.61 26.69
C PHE A 725 4.82 13.70 27.88
N LEU A 726 5.57 12.61 28.07
CA LEU A 726 5.38 11.69 29.18
C LEU A 726 5.59 12.36 30.54
N VAL A 727 6.64 13.17 30.68
CA VAL A 727 6.95 13.87 31.94
C VAL A 727 5.97 15.01 32.18
N ASP A 728 5.80 15.92 31.22
CA ASP A 728 5.09 17.17 31.44
C ASP A 728 3.56 17.00 31.36
N LYS A 729 3.07 16.11 30.49
CA LYS A 729 1.63 15.93 30.25
C LYS A 729 1.05 14.72 30.96
N LEU A 730 1.82 13.65 31.14
CA LEU A 730 1.37 12.45 31.85
C LEU A 730 1.94 12.31 33.26
N SER A 731 2.82 13.22 33.70
CA SER A 731 3.42 13.19 35.05
C SER A 731 4.16 11.88 35.36
N ILE A 732 4.72 11.24 34.34
CA ILE A 732 5.56 10.05 34.51
C ILE A 732 6.93 10.48 35.05
N ALA A 733 7.45 9.74 36.03
CA ALA A 733 8.76 10.00 36.60
C ALA A 733 9.87 9.82 35.56
N ASP A 734 10.82 10.77 35.56
CA ASP A 734 11.97 10.77 34.67
C ASP A 734 13.14 9.96 35.27
N ASP A 735 12.88 8.66 35.47
CA ASP A 735 13.77 7.74 36.16
C ASP A 735 14.50 6.77 35.22
N SER A 736 15.23 5.81 35.80
CA SER A 736 16.00 4.80 35.06
C SER A 736 15.10 3.85 34.24
N ALA A 737 13.85 3.64 34.66
CA ALA A 737 12.91 2.80 33.93
C ALA A 737 12.41 3.51 32.67
N LEU A 738 12.09 4.81 32.76
CA LEU A 738 11.76 5.62 31.58
C LEU A 738 12.96 5.69 30.62
N ARG A 739 14.17 5.98 31.13
CA ARG A 739 15.39 6.03 30.29
C ARG A 739 15.67 4.71 29.60
N THR A 740 15.54 3.58 30.30
CA THR A 740 15.68 2.24 29.72
C THR A 740 14.69 2.04 28.58
N THR A 741 13.42 2.37 28.79
CA THR A 741 12.37 2.23 27.77
C THR A 741 12.66 3.08 26.53
N LEU A 742 13.05 4.34 26.70
CA LEU A 742 13.35 5.24 25.59
C LEU A 742 14.60 4.80 24.81
N ALA A 743 15.62 4.26 25.49
CA ALA A 743 16.80 3.70 24.85
C ALA A 743 16.45 2.46 24.01
N VAL A 744 15.63 1.55 24.56
CA VAL A 744 15.10 0.40 23.80
C VAL A 744 14.31 0.87 22.57
N GLN A 745 13.40 1.84 22.73
CA GLN A 745 12.62 2.35 21.61
C GLN A 745 13.50 2.98 20.53
N LEU A 746 14.46 3.82 20.90
CA LEU A 746 15.37 4.49 19.97
C LEU A 746 16.22 3.48 19.18
N ALA A 747 16.69 2.40 19.83
CA ALA A 747 17.47 1.37 19.18
C ALA A 747 16.67 0.58 18.12
N HIS A 748 15.34 0.52 18.23
CA HIS A 748 14.50 -0.20 17.25
C HIS A 748 14.06 0.66 16.07
N LEU A 749 14.40 1.96 16.04
CA LEU A 749 14.01 2.87 14.97
C LEU A 749 15.05 2.89 13.83
N PRO A 750 14.69 2.57 12.58
CA PRO A 750 15.62 2.55 11.45
C PRO A 750 16.15 3.93 11.07
N ALA A 751 17.45 4.04 10.80
CA ALA A 751 18.06 5.27 10.28
C ALA A 751 19.26 4.97 9.38
N PRO A 752 19.64 5.89 8.48
CA PRO A 752 20.81 5.71 7.64
C PRO A 752 22.08 5.56 8.47
N ALA A 753 23.05 4.81 7.94
CA ALA A 753 24.39 4.65 8.53
C ALA A 753 24.46 4.09 9.97
N ARG A 754 23.37 3.49 10.47
CA ARG A 754 23.44 2.66 11.67
C ARG A 754 24.32 1.44 11.42
N ARG A 755 24.99 0.97 12.48
CA ARG A 755 25.85 -0.22 12.46
C ARG A 755 25.22 -1.30 13.33
N PHE A 756 25.17 -2.52 12.82
CA PHE A 756 24.60 -3.67 13.51
C PHE A 756 25.60 -4.84 13.58
N PRO A 757 25.52 -5.71 14.61
CA PRO A 757 24.60 -5.63 15.74
C PRO A 757 24.92 -4.45 16.67
N GLU A 758 23.89 -3.79 17.19
CA GLU A 758 24.01 -2.78 18.24
C GLU A 758 23.75 -3.44 19.59
N VAL A 759 24.63 -3.21 20.56
CA VAL A 759 24.56 -3.82 21.89
C VAL A 759 24.32 -2.74 22.93
N LEU A 760 23.13 -2.74 23.52
CA LEU A 760 22.73 -1.79 24.55
C LEU A 760 23.04 -2.32 25.94
N GLN A 761 23.63 -1.48 26.78
CA GLN A 761 23.71 -1.69 28.22
C GLN A 761 22.53 -0.97 28.87
N LEU A 762 21.60 -1.74 29.43
CA LEU A 762 20.35 -1.22 29.99
C LEU A 762 20.41 -1.21 31.53
N GLU A 763 19.86 -0.16 32.14
CA GLU A 763 19.73 -0.07 33.61
C GLU A 763 18.77 -1.14 34.16
N HIS A 764 17.82 -1.61 33.33
CA HIS A 764 16.83 -2.63 33.67
C HIS A 764 16.65 -3.68 32.56
N ASP A 765 16.36 -4.92 32.93
CA ASP A 765 16.09 -6.04 32.02
C ASP A 765 14.70 -5.91 31.36
N PHE A 766 14.66 -5.10 30.31
CA PHE A 766 13.44 -4.84 29.54
C PHE A 766 12.89 -6.11 28.88
N ALA A 767 13.75 -7.05 28.47
CA ALA A 767 13.34 -8.28 27.82
C ALA A 767 12.63 -9.23 28.81
N ALA A 768 13.21 -9.43 29.99
CA ALA A 768 12.57 -10.21 31.05
C ALA A 768 11.24 -9.59 31.50
N TRP A 769 11.20 -8.26 31.66
CA TRP A 769 9.98 -7.53 32.01
C TRP A 769 8.88 -7.75 30.96
N GLN A 770 9.20 -7.60 29.68
CA GLN A 770 8.23 -7.78 28.61
C GLN A 770 7.75 -9.24 28.49
N ASN A 771 8.61 -10.22 28.73
CA ASN A 771 8.21 -11.62 28.76
C ASN A 771 7.17 -11.91 29.86
N LEU A 772 7.21 -11.21 31.00
CA LEU A 772 6.16 -11.33 32.01
C LEU A 772 4.82 -10.71 31.58
N ILE A 773 4.85 -9.60 30.83
CA ILE A 773 3.64 -9.04 30.20
C ILE A 773 2.97 -10.08 29.31
N PHE A 774 3.77 -10.73 28.49
CA PHE A 774 3.35 -11.79 27.60
C PHE A 774 2.79 -13.00 28.34
N ALA A 775 3.45 -13.43 29.42
CA ALA A 775 2.96 -14.51 30.27
C ALA A 775 1.62 -14.15 30.95
N ALA A 776 1.47 -12.91 31.44
CA ALA A 776 0.22 -12.44 32.04
C ALA A 776 -0.93 -12.44 31.04
N ARG A 777 -0.69 -11.95 29.82
CA ARG A 777 -1.68 -11.98 28.72
C ARG A 777 -2.13 -13.40 28.38
N GLU A 778 -1.21 -14.35 28.32
CA GLU A 778 -1.53 -15.78 28.10
C GLU A 778 -2.26 -16.40 29.30
N GLY A 779 -1.96 -15.95 30.53
CA GLY A 779 -2.64 -16.35 31.76
C GLY A 779 -4.06 -15.80 31.93
N GLY A 780 -4.59 -15.06 30.94
CA GLY A 780 -5.95 -14.50 30.96
C GLY A 780 -6.03 -13.01 31.29
N HIS A 781 -4.90 -12.35 31.57
CA HIS A 781 -4.85 -10.93 31.97
C HIS A 781 -4.57 -10.01 30.79
N LYS A 782 -5.28 -10.16 29.67
CA LYS A 782 -5.03 -9.36 28.44
C LYS A 782 -5.36 -7.89 28.63
N GLY A 783 -6.51 -7.62 29.26
CA GLY A 783 -7.03 -6.27 29.47
C GLY A 783 -6.49 -5.57 30.72
N ASP A 784 -5.74 -6.26 31.57
CA ASP A 784 -5.27 -5.73 32.85
C ASP A 784 -3.88 -6.25 33.29
N TRP A 785 -3.05 -6.72 32.34
CA TRP A 785 -1.73 -7.29 32.61
C TRP A 785 -0.86 -6.38 33.48
N GLU A 786 -1.05 -5.06 33.43
CA GLU A 786 -0.29 -4.10 34.23
C GLU A 786 -0.47 -4.28 35.74
N LYS A 787 -1.55 -4.91 36.18
CA LYS A 787 -1.80 -5.24 37.60
C LYS A 787 -1.11 -6.52 38.05
N HIS A 788 -0.57 -7.30 37.10
CA HIS A 788 -0.02 -8.63 37.31
C HIS A 788 1.49 -8.72 37.04
N VAL A 789 2.09 -7.63 36.57
CA VAL A 789 3.51 -7.56 36.22
C VAL A 789 4.19 -6.52 37.11
N PRO A 790 5.34 -6.84 37.73
CA PRO A 790 6.09 -5.86 38.52
C PRO A 790 6.60 -4.69 37.67
N SER A 791 6.94 -3.59 38.34
CA SER A 791 7.50 -2.42 37.67
C SER A 791 8.82 -2.79 36.98
N LEU A 792 9.11 -2.17 35.83
CA LEU A 792 10.39 -2.33 35.14
C LEU A 792 11.59 -1.99 36.05
N SER A 793 11.41 -1.05 36.99
CA SER A 793 12.45 -0.66 37.95
C SER A 793 12.86 -1.76 38.93
N GLU A 794 12.08 -2.83 39.06
CA GLU A 794 12.39 -4.00 39.91
C GLU A 794 13.34 -5.00 39.23
N PHE A 795 13.62 -4.81 37.93
CA PHE A 795 14.52 -5.66 37.16
C PHE A 795 15.93 -5.09 37.21
N GLY A 796 16.92 -5.96 37.41
CA GLY A 796 18.34 -5.57 37.41
C GLY A 796 18.84 -5.19 36.00
N PRO A 797 20.08 -4.71 35.88
CA PRO A 797 20.66 -4.34 34.59
C PRO A 797 20.84 -5.54 33.66
N ALA A 798 20.74 -5.30 32.35
CA ALA A 798 20.88 -6.34 31.33
C ALA A 798 21.45 -5.78 30.02
N THR A 799 21.76 -6.68 29.10
CA THR A 799 22.19 -6.33 27.75
C THR A 799 21.10 -6.70 26.75
N LEU A 800 20.84 -5.82 25.79
CA LEU A 800 19.96 -6.08 24.66
C LEU A 800 20.74 -5.96 23.35
N THR A 801 20.61 -6.95 22.47
CA THR A 801 21.22 -6.91 21.13
C THR A 801 20.15 -6.64 20.09
N VAL A 802 20.39 -5.64 19.25
CA VAL A 802 19.52 -5.25 18.13
C VAL A 802 20.24 -5.53 16.81
N LYS A 803 19.54 -6.10 15.85
CA LYS A 803 20.05 -6.52 14.55
C LYS A 803 19.19 -5.95 13.42
N ASP A 804 19.76 -5.90 12.22
CA ASP A 804 19.05 -5.57 10.97
C ASP A 804 19.23 -6.68 9.93
N PRO A 805 18.69 -7.89 10.16
CA PRO A 805 18.91 -9.05 9.29
C PRO A 805 18.30 -8.87 7.89
N ASN A 806 17.31 -7.98 7.77
CA ASN A 806 16.61 -7.67 6.54
C ASN A 806 17.19 -6.42 5.83
N GLU A 807 18.25 -5.83 6.38
CA GLU A 807 18.92 -4.63 5.88
C GLU A 807 17.95 -3.45 5.63
N VAL A 808 16.97 -3.28 6.50
CA VAL A 808 15.94 -2.21 6.45
C VAL A 808 16.61 -0.84 6.34
N CYS A 809 17.67 -0.61 7.12
CA CYS A 809 18.39 0.68 7.14
C CYS A 809 19.12 0.98 5.82
N ARG A 810 19.36 -0.04 4.99
CA ARG A 810 20.05 0.10 3.70
C ARG A 810 19.08 0.05 2.52
N VAL A 811 18.10 -0.85 2.56
CA VAL A 811 17.29 -1.21 1.40
C VAL A 811 15.92 -0.53 1.43
N ASP A 812 15.35 -0.26 2.61
CA ASP A 812 13.93 0.11 2.72
C ASP A 812 13.64 1.55 3.13
N LEU A 813 14.61 2.25 3.71
CA LEU A 813 14.43 3.65 4.09
C LEU A 813 13.98 4.52 2.92
N GLY A 814 12.98 5.37 3.19
CA GLY A 814 12.43 6.33 2.22
C GLY A 814 11.44 5.74 1.21
N LYS A 815 11.21 4.43 1.23
CA LYS A 815 10.10 3.83 0.47
C LYS A 815 8.76 4.23 1.10
N PRO A 816 7.70 4.36 0.30
CA PRO A 816 6.35 4.52 0.84
C PRO A 816 5.93 3.28 1.64
N MET A 817 5.22 3.48 2.73
CA MET A 817 4.72 2.43 3.61
C MET A 817 3.91 1.36 2.86
N GLY A 818 3.09 1.77 1.88
CA GLY A 818 2.31 0.84 1.05
C GLY A 818 3.16 -0.13 0.22
N VAL A 819 4.32 0.32 -0.27
CA VAL A 819 5.28 -0.53 -1.00
C VAL A 819 5.90 -1.56 -0.07
N MET A 820 6.29 -1.13 1.14
CA MET A 820 6.84 -2.02 2.16
C MET A 820 5.82 -3.05 2.65
N ALA A 821 4.58 -2.62 2.86
CA ALA A 821 3.48 -3.48 3.29
C ALA A 821 3.16 -4.57 2.25
N TYR A 822 3.12 -4.20 0.96
CA TYR A 822 2.91 -5.17 -0.13
C TYR A 822 4.02 -6.23 -0.21
N ALA A 823 5.26 -5.82 0.07
CA ALA A 823 6.40 -6.72 0.12
C ALA A 823 6.49 -7.53 1.43
N MET A 824 5.50 -7.40 2.33
CA MET A 824 5.47 -8.02 3.67
C MET A 824 6.77 -7.76 4.47
N ARG A 825 7.41 -6.62 4.24
CA ARG A 825 8.65 -6.26 4.93
C ARG A 825 8.35 -5.66 6.29
N ASN A 826 9.14 -6.06 7.30
CA ASN A 826 9.12 -5.41 8.60
C ASN A 826 10.05 -4.19 8.59
N TRP A 827 9.62 -3.09 9.19
CA TRP A 827 10.45 -1.88 9.36
C TRP A 827 11.01 -1.79 10.78
N GLU A 828 10.54 -2.63 11.70
CA GLU A 828 11.11 -2.72 13.04
C GLU A 828 12.41 -3.56 13.04
N MET A 829 13.42 -3.11 13.79
CA MET A 829 14.69 -3.86 13.95
C MET A 829 14.49 -5.15 14.75
N ASP A 830 15.32 -6.15 14.51
CA ASP A 830 15.21 -7.47 15.14
C ASP A 830 15.90 -7.51 16.51
N SER A 831 15.25 -8.14 17.50
CA SER A 831 15.79 -8.36 18.85
C SER A 831 14.92 -9.36 19.63
N SER A 832 15.32 -9.70 20.86
CA SER A 832 14.52 -10.55 21.75
C SER A 832 13.20 -9.93 22.23
N VAL A 833 12.94 -8.65 21.92
CA VAL A 833 11.70 -7.93 22.30
C VAL A 833 10.86 -7.50 21.09
N ALA A 834 11.42 -7.67 19.88
CA ALA A 834 10.72 -7.39 18.64
C ALA A 834 9.53 -8.35 18.45
N ARG A 835 8.47 -7.85 17.79
CA ARG A 835 7.37 -8.72 17.38
C ARG A 835 7.93 -9.73 16.35
N PRO A 836 7.50 -11.01 16.39
CA PRO A 836 7.91 -11.98 15.38
C PRO A 836 7.71 -11.42 13.98
N SER A 837 8.77 -11.49 13.17
CA SER A 837 8.76 -10.97 11.81
C SER A 837 9.41 -11.95 10.86
N LEU A 838 8.91 -11.98 9.62
CA LEU A 838 9.41 -12.88 8.59
C LEU A 838 10.88 -12.55 8.27
N GLY A 839 11.72 -13.58 8.16
CA GLY A 839 13.16 -13.43 7.86
C GLY A 839 14.07 -13.31 9.09
N ALA A 840 13.52 -13.14 10.30
CA ALA A 840 14.26 -13.30 11.54
C ALA A 840 14.45 -14.79 11.86
N VAL A 841 15.21 -15.50 11.02
CA VAL A 841 15.69 -16.83 11.39
C VAL A 841 16.87 -16.63 12.35
N SER A 842 16.69 -17.15 13.56
CA SER A 842 17.60 -17.16 14.71
C SER A 842 19.10 -17.12 14.40
#